data_AF-A0A356I087-F1
#
_entry.id   AF-A0A356I087-F1
#
_cell.length_a   1.000
_cell.length_b   1.000
_cell.length_c   1.000
_cell.angle_alpha   90.00
_cell.angle_beta   90.00
_cell.angle_gamma   90.00
#
_symmetry.space_group_name_H-M   'P 1'
#
loop_
_entity.id
_entity.type
_entity.pdbx_description
1 polymer ?
#
loop_
_entity_poly.entity_id
_entity_poly.type
_entity_poly.pdbx_seq_one_letter_code
_entity_poly.pdbx_strand_id
1 'polypeptide(L)'
;MISCHEKKTEDAPWILDRFDDIKILRYEVPGFAELPLREKELIYYLAEAAKCGRDIMFDQNFKYNLPVRRTLEVIYENYDGDRTTPEWKALEKYLKKVWFANGIHHHYSNDKFVPEFPKEYFLAVAESIPVEKFGDELNALRAVVCEAIFNPELYKTQLNQAEGQDLVTTSANNYYEGVTQAEVEEFYRSMADPADPEPVSYGLNSKLVKDEDGTIRERVWKVGGMYSPAIEKIVYWLEKAQGVAQEPQKATIAALIDYYKTGDLHDFDRYNILWVRDTVSNVDFVNGFIEDYGDPLGRKASWESLVNFMDKEACHRTEVISENAQWFEDHSPVDSAYRKKVVKGVSAKVITAAMLGGDCYPATPIGINLPNADWIRKEHGSKSVTIDNITYAYAQAAHGDGFLEEFMLRPEDRERIDKYGKLADDLHTDLHECLGHGSGQLAPGVKGGELKNYTSTLEEARADLFGLYYLGDPKMVELGLIPSLDVAYAEYARYIMNGMMTQLARIEPGKNVEEAHMRNRKLIAEWCYEQGKADNVIEWIEQDGKTYVVVNDYTKLRELLGRMLREVQRIKSEGDFEAGKTLVEKYAVTVDPKLHAEVLTRYKALDIEPYSGFVNPQYELVEKNGKVVDVKVSYPNDYVKQMLEYSRDYSFLPNLN
;
A
#
# COMPACT_ATOMS: atom_id res chain seq x y z
N MET A 1 -40.03 20.38 12.99
CA MET A 1 -39.06 20.12 11.92
C MET A 1 -37.77 20.80 12.32
N ILE A 2 -36.93 20.08 13.07
CA ILE A 2 -35.65 20.57 13.56
C ILE A 2 -34.58 19.89 12.72
N SER A 3 -33.80 20.74 12.06
CA SER A 3 -32.64 20.45 11.26
C SER A 3 -31.62 19.62 12.04
N CYS A 4 -31.35 18.40 11.59
CA CYS A 4 -30.10 17.71 11.92
C CYS A 4 -29.05 18.21 10.95
N HIS A 5 -28.46 19.37 11.24
CA HIS A 5 -27.13 19.67 10.72
C HIS A 5 -26.19 18.63 11.34
N GLU A 6 -25.57 17.81 10.48
CA GLU A 6 -24.28 17.20 10.81
C GLU A 6 -23.39 18.31 11.36
N LYS A 7 -22.97 18.17 12.62
CA LYS A 7 -21.82 18.91 13.08
C LYS A 7 -20.67 18.46 12.19
N LYS A 8 -20.24 19.33 11.27
CA LYS A 8 -18.93 19.18 10.65
C LYS A 8 -17.91 18.88 11.73
N THR A 9 -17.09 17.86 11.50
CA THR A 9 -15.93 17.44 12.30
C THR A 9 -14.77 18.43 12.22
N GLU A 10 -15.06 19.74 12.12
CA GLU A 10 -14.06 20.82 11.98
C GLU A 10 -13.12 20.94 13.21
N ASP A 11 -13.44 20.29 14.35
CA ASP A 11 -12.66 20.37 15.60
C ASP A 11 -11.80 19.14 15.93
N ALA A 12 -11.89 18.03 15.18
CA ALA A 12 -11.12 16.81 15.51
C ALA A 12 -9.70 16.85 14.89
N PRO A 13 -8.64 16.54 15.64
CA PRO A 13 -7.28 16.55 15.11
C PRO A 13 -7.12 15.51 14.00
N TRP A 14 -6.30 15.82 12.98
CA TRP A 14 -5.98 14.88 11.90
C TRP A 14 -5.09 13.73 12.38
N ILE A 15 -4.23 14.01 13.36
CA ILE A 15 -3.37 13.03 14.03
C ILE A 15 -4.03 12.60 15.34
N LEU A 16 -4.33 11.31 15.46
CA LEU A 16 -5.05 10.70 16.58
C LEU A 16 -4.13 10.08 17.62
N ASP A 17 -2.99 9.51 17.20
CA ASP A 17 -2.04 8.82 18.09
C ASP A 17 -0.64 8.88 17.49
N ARG A 18 0.38 8.76 18.35
CA ARG A 18 1.80 8.78 17.99
C ARG A 18 2.55 7.76 18.83
N PHE A 19 3.29 6.86 18.18
CA PHE A 19 4.11 5.87 18.87
C PHE A 19 5.23 5.38 17.97
N ASP A 20 6.42 5.22 18.55
CA ASP A 20 7.63 4.84 17.81
C ASP A 20 7.89 5.78 16.62
N ASP A 21 7.96 5.25 15.40
CA ASP A 21 8.12 5.94 14.12
C ASP A 21 6.80 6.04 13.33
N ILE A 22 5.67 5.91 14.01
CA ILE A 22 4.31 5.86 13.44
C ILE A 22 3.42 6.95 14.01
N LYS A 23 2.69 7.63 13.12
CA LYS A 23 1.50 8.44 13.47
C LYS A 23 0.22 7.81 12.93
N ILE A 24 -0.83 7.83 13.74
CA ILE A 24 -2.16 7.38 13.34
C ILE A 24 -3.00 8.58 12.95
N LEU A 25 -3.59 8.53 11.77
CA LEU A 25 -4.41 9.58 11.19
C LEU A 25 -5.88 9.17 11.18
N ARG A 26 -6.76 10.16 11.03
CA ARG A 26 -8.15 9.94 10.59
C ARG A 26 -8.29 10.27 9.11
N TYR A 27 -9.29 9.71 8.46
CA TYR A 27 -9.78 10.18 7.16
C TYR A 27 -11.29 10.39 7.21
N GLU A 28 -11.78 11.31 6.40
CA GLU A 28 -13.21 11.58 6.24
C GLU A 28 -13.74 10.87 4.98
N VAL A 29 -15.06 10.66 4.90
CA VAL A 29 -15.70 10.00 3.74
C VAL A 29 -16.63 11.00 3.04
N PRO A 30 -16.07 12.01 2.34
CA PRO A 30 -16.85 13.05 1.67
C PRO A 30 -17.79 12.45 0.62
N GLY A 31 -18.99 13.01 0.47
CA GLY A 31 -20.00 12.53 -0.48
C GLY A 31 -20.84 11.33 0.00
N PHE A 32 -20.50 10.71 1.14
CA PHE A 32 -21.25 9.56 1.65
C PHE A 32 -22.71 9.91 2.02
N ALA A 33 -22.94 11.08 2.61
CA ALA A 33 -24.27 11.50 3.08
C ALA A 33 -25.28 11.62 1.94
N GLU A 34 -24.80 12.00 0.75
CA GLU A 34 -25.55 12.22 -0.48
C GLU A 34 -25.86 10.92 -1.25
N LEU A 35 -25.22 9.80 -0.90
CA LEU A 35 -25.42 8.54 -1.59
C LEU A 35 -26.87 8.03 -1.45
N PRO A 36 -27.44 7.39 -2.49
CA PRO A 36 -28.70 6.67 -2.36
C PRO A 36 -28.62 5.61 -1.26
N LEU A 37 -29.70 5.39 -0.52
CA LEU A 37 -29.77 4.42 0.58
C LEU A 37 -29.18 3.04 0.21
N ARG A 38 -29.50 2.56 -0.99
CA ARG A 38 -29.01 1.27 -1.48
C ARG A 38 -27.48 1.21 -1.60
N GLU A 39 -26.85 2.30 -2.02
CA GLU A 39 -25.38 2.39 -2.10
C GLU A 39 -24.75 2.50 -0.71
N LYS A 40 -25.40 3.20 0.22
CA LYS A 40 -25.00 3.22 1.63
C LYS A 40 -25.07 1.82 2.26
N GLU A 41 -26.16 1.08 2.02
CA GLU A 41 -26.31 -0.31 2.46
C GLU A 41 -25.24 -1.22 1.85
N LEU A 42 -24.96 -1.06 0.55
CA LEU A 42 -23.92 -1.80 -0.13
C LEU A 42 -22.54 -1.54 0.51
N ILE A 43 -22.17 -0.27 0.72
CA ILE A 43 -20.92 0.11 1.39
C ILE A 43 -20.86 -0.50 2.79
N TYR A 44 -21.95 -0.46 3.56
CA TYR A 44 -22.00 -1.08 4.88
C TYR A 44 -21.66 -2.58 4.82
N TYR A 45 -22.34 -3.35 3.95
CA TYR A 45 -22.09 -4.79 3.85
C TYR A 45 -20.68 -5.12 3.33
N LEU A 46 -20.16 -4.37 2.36
CA LEU A 46 -18.79 -4.53 1.89
C LEU A 46 -17.77 -4.18 2.99
N ALA A 47 -18.04 -3.15 3.79
CA ALA A 47 -17.18 -2.76 4.90
C ALA A 47 -17.17 -3.81 6.03
N GLU A 48 -18.31 -4.46 6.29
CA GLU A 48 -18.36 -5.62 7.18
C GLU A 48 -17.52 -6.78 6.65
N ALA A 49 -17.61 -7.08 5.34
CA ALA A 49 -16.78 -8.10 4.70
C ALA A 49 -15.27 -7.77 4.81
N ALA A 50 -14.90 -6.49 4.65
CA ALA A 50 -13.51 -6.02 4.75
C ALA A 50 -12.91 -6.26 6.14
N LYS A 51 -13.67 -6.05 7.21
CA LYS A 51 -13.18 -6.28 8.58
C LYS A 51 -12.95 -7.76 8.88
N CYS A 52 -13.70 -8.67 8.24
CA CYS A 52 -13.61 -10.10 8.52
C CYS A 52 -12.29 -10.77 8.12
N GLY A 53 -11.51 -10.16 7.21
CA GLY A 53 -10.24 -10.71 6.76
C GLY A 53 -9.02 -10.31 7.59
N ARG A 54 -9.18 -9.49 8.65
CA ARG A 54 -8.05 -9.03 9.48
C ARG A 54 -7.17 -10.18 9.99
N ASP A 55 -7.76 -11.23 10.55
CA ASP A 55 -7.00 -12.35 11.10
C ASP A 55 -6.23 -13.14 10.04
N ILE A 56 -6.71 -13.16 8.79
CA ILE A 56 -6.02 -13.81 7.66
C ILE A 56 -4.65 -13.14 7.46
N MET A 57 -4.62 -11.81 7.43
CA MET A 57 -3.39 -11.05 7.24
C MET A 57 -2.37 -11.29 8.38
N PHE A 58 -2.83 -11.30 9.63
CA PHE A 58 -1.96 -11.61 10.77
C PHE A 58 -1.31 -13.00 10.60
N ASP A 59 -2.09 -14.02 10.24
CA ASP A 59 -1.57 -15.37 10.07
C ASP A 59 -0.66 -15.52 8.85
N GLN A 60 -0.97 -14.86 7.72
CA GLN A 60 -0.12 -14.81 6.53
C GLN A 60 1.24 -14.19 6.83
N ASN A 61 1.28 -13.11 7.61
CA ASN A 61 2.52 -12.42 7.96
C ASN A 61 3.46 -13.24 8.83
N PHE A 62 2.93 -14.08 9.72
CA PHE A 62 3.71 -15.03 10.52
C PHE A 62 2.80 -15.95 11.34
N LYS A 63 3.08 -17.25 11.36
CA LYS A 63 2.25 -18.27 12.02
C LYS A 63 1.98 -18.06 13.52
N TYR A 64 2.78 -17.26 14.22
CA TYR A 64 2.57 -16.98 15.65
C TYR A 64 2.05 -15.57 15.93
N ASN A 65 1.68 -14.79 14.91
CA ASN A 65 1.16 -13.44 15.09
C ASN A 65 -0.18 -13.42 15.84
N LEU A 66 -1.12 -14.31 15.52
CA LEU A 66 -2.41 -14.40 16.23
C LEU A 66 -2.23 -14.69 17.73
N PRO A 67 -1.44 -15.70 18.17
CA PRO A 67 -1.24 -15.94 19.59
C PRO A 67 -0.40 -14.85 20.26
N VAL A 68 0.55 -14.22 19.56
CA VAL A 68 1.27 -13.04 20.10
C VAL A 68 0.30 -11.90 20.36
N ARG A 69 -0.49 -11.49 19.34
CA ARG A 69 -1.48 -10.42 19.45
C ARG A 69 -2.44 -10.68 20.61
N ARG A 70 -3.06 -11.87 20.64
CA ARG A 70 -4.05 -12.23 21.66
C ARG A 70 -3.45 -12.29 23.07
N THR A 71 -2.22 -12.76 23.22
CA THR A 71 -1.54 -12.75 24.53
C THR A 71 -1.32 -11.33 25.03
N LEU A 72 -0.84 -10.43 24.15
CA LEU A 72 -0.63 -9.02 24.49
C LEU A 72 -1.96 -8.29 24.77
N GLU A 73 -3.03 -8.60 24.04
CA GLU A 73 -4.37 -8.06 24.27
C GLU A 73 -4.95 -8.51 25.61
N VAL A 74 -4.87 -9.80 25.94
CA VAL A 74 -5.29 -10.30 27.26
C VAL A 74 -4.50 -9.61 28.37
N ILE A 75 -3.19 -9.42 28.17
CA ILE A 75 -2.35 -8.62 29.09
C ILE A 75 -2.87 -7.20 29.22
N TYR A 76 -3.09 -6.51 28.11
CA TYR A 76 -3.53 -5.13 28.06
C TYR A 76 -4.89 -4.91 28.74
N GLU A 77 -5.83 -5.82 28.54
CA GLU A 77 -7.19 -5.70 29.07
C GLU A 77 -7.31 -6.08 30.55
N ASN A 78 -6.45 -6.97 31.06
CA ASN A 78 -6.59 -7.55 32.41
C ASN A 78 -5.48 -7.17 33.39
N TYR A 79 -4.47 -6.39 32.98
CA TYR A 79 -3.45 -5.90 33.91
C TYR A 79 -3.99 -4.77 34.80
N ASP A 80 -4.07 -5.04 36.10
CA ASP A 80 -4.53 -4.11 37.14
C ASP A 80 -3.39 -3.39 37.87
N GLY A 81 -2.13 -3.61 37.45
CA GLY A 81 -0.96 -2.94 38.02
C GLY A 81 -0.77 -1.51 37.50
N ASP A 82 0.34 -0.89 37.89
CA ASP A 82 0.66 0.49 37.49
C ASP A 82 0.96 0.58 35.98
N ARG A 83 0.11 1.29 35.24
CA ARG A 83 0.23 1.53 33.79
C ARG A 83 1.05 2.77 33.43
N THR A 84 1.65 3.43 34.42
CA THR A 84 2.50 4.62 34.22
C THR A 84 3.99 4.28 34.19
N THR A 85 4.36 3.03 34.47
CA THR A 85 5.78 2.61 34.43
C THR A 85 6.34 2.61 33.01
N PRO A 86 7.65 2.88 32.85
CA PRO A 86 8.30 2.80 31.54
C PRO A 86 8.11 1.46 30.83
N GLU A 87 8.16 0.35 31.57
CA GLU A 87 8.00 -0.99 31.04
C GLU A 87 6.58 -1.24 30.51
N TRP A 88 5.55 -0.77 31.23
CA TRP A 88 4.18 -0.85 30.74
C TRP A 88 4.00 -0.01 29.46
N LYS A 89 4.54 1.21 29.44
CA LYS A 89 4.48 2.08 28.27
C LYS A 89 5.20 1.49 27.07
N ALA A 90 6.31 0.80 27.29
CA ALA A 90 7.02 0.05 26.26
C ALA A 90 6.21 -1.17 25.76
N LEU A 91 5.50 -1.88 26.64
CA LEU A 91 4.59 -2.98 26.28
C LEU A 91 3.38 -2.49 25.47
N GLU A 92 2.74 -1.42 25.93
CA GLU A 92 1.64 -0.74 25.22
C GLU A 92 2.09 -0.28 23.83
N LYS A 93 3.27 0.34 23.72
CA LYS A 93 3.86 0.69 22.42
C LYS A 93 4.08 -0.53 21.53
N TYR A 94 4.62 -1.63 22.06
CA TYR A 94 4.85 -2.85 21.28
C TYR A 94 3.54 -3.46 20.78
N LEU A 95 2.49 -3.49 21.59
CA LEU A 95 1.16 -3.93 21.14
C LEU A 95 0.60 -3.03 20.03
N LYS A 96 0.74 -1.70 20.15
CA LYS A 96 0.34 -0.77 19.07
C LYS A 96 1.07 -1.03 17.76
N LYS A 97 2.38 -1.32 17.82
CA LYS A 97 3.18 -1.73 16.66
C LYS A 97 2.69 -3.05 16.07
N VAL A 98 2.36 -4.04 16.91
CA VAL A 98 1.81 -5.33 16.45
C VAL A 98 0.48 -5.17 15.75
N TRP A 99 -0.40 -4.30 16.25
CA TRP A 99 -1.63 -3.94 15.56
C TRP A 99 -1.36 -3.23 14.24
N PHE A 100 -0.40 -2.31 14.22
CA PHE A 100 -0.12 -1.48 13.04
C PHE A 100 0.48 -2.27 11.88
N ALA A 101 1.41 -3.17 12.19
CA ALA A 101 2.10 -3.95 11.17
C ALA A 101 1.42 -5.30 10.86
N ASN A 102 0.25 -5.56 11.43
CA ASN A 102 -0.42 -6.85 11.36
C ASN A 102 0.51 -8.02 11.75
N GLY A 103 1.41 -7.82 12.72
CA GLY A 103 2.44 -8.80 13.10
C GLY A 103 3.60 -8.25 13.92
N ILE A 104 4.59 -9.10 14.24
CA ILE A 104 5.76 -8.73 15.06
C ILE A 104 6.94 -8.15 14.27
N HIS A 105 6.74 -7.85 12.99
CA HIS A 105 7.74 -7.34 12.06
C HIS A 105 7.34 -5.96 11.59
N HIS A 106 8.31 -5.12 11.27
CA HIS A 106 8.07 -3.77 10.81
C HIS A 106 7.43 -3.78 9.42
N HIS A 107 6.27 -3.15 9.28
CA HIS A 107 5.49 -3.11 8.03
C HIS A 107 6.28 -2.68 6.79
N TYR A 108 7.25 -1.76 6.94
CA TYR A 108 8.11 -1.29 5.84
C TYR A 108 9.44 -2.07 5.71
N SER A 109 10.29 -2.09 6.75
CA SER A 109 11.62 -2.74 6.66
C SER A 109 11.60 -4.27 6.79
N ASN A 110 10.47 -4.89 7.15
CA ASN A 110 10.32 -6.31 7.45
C ASN A 110 11.11 -6.82 8.67
N ASP A 111 11.88 -5.98 9.35
CA ASP A 111 12.68 -6.36 10.52
C ASP A 111 11.80 -6.71 11.71
N LYS A 112 12.17 -7.74 12.47
CA LYS A 112 11.45 -8.07 13.72
C LYS A 112 11.58 -6.95 14.75
N PHE A 113 10.47 -6.59 15.39
CA PHE A 113 10.48 -5.63 16.48
C PHE A 113 11.30 -6.13 17.68
N VAL A 114 12.14 -5.24 18.21
CA VAL A 114 12.84 -5.45 19.48
C VAL A 114 11.98 -4.89 20.62
N PRO A 115 11.60 -5.70 21.62
CA PRO A 115 10.88 -5.21 22.80
C PRO A 115 11.74 -4.26 23.64
N GLU A 116 11.17 -3.13 24.05
CA GLU A 116 11.82 -2.15 24.94
C GLU A 116 11.50 -2.38 26.44
N PHE A 117 11.01 -3.57 26.75
CA PHE A 117 10.74 -4.05 28.11
C PHE A 117 11.41 -5.42 28.28
N PRO A 118 11.91 -5.76 29.48
CA PRO A 118 12.61 -7.01 29.69
C PRO A 118 11.66 -8.22 29.63
N LYS A 119 12.19 -9.38 29.21
CA LYS A 119 11.46 -10.66 29.15
C LYS A 119 10.84 -11.00 30.51
N GLU A 120 11.57 -10.74 31.59
CA GLU A 120 11.13 -11.01 32.96
C GLU A 120 9.90 -10.17 33.34
N TYR A 121 9.80 -8.93 32.86
CA TYR A 121 8.64 -8.08 33.09
C TYR A 121 7.41 -8.62 32.36
N PHE A 122 7.56 -8.99 31.09
CA PHE A 122 6.48 -9.61 30.31
C PHE A 122 5.94 -10.88 30.99
N LEU A 123 6.83 -11.75 31.46
CA LEU A 123 6.46 -12.97 32.16
C LEU A 123 5.74 -12.65 33.49
N ALA A 124 6.26 -11.73 34.29
CA ALA A 124 5.64 -11.34 35.55
C ALA A 124 4.23 -10.74 35.36
N VAL A 125 4.04 -9.90 34.35
CA VAL A 125 2.73 -9.35 33.99
C VAL A 125 1.78 -10.46 33.55
N ALA A 126 2.24 -11.37 32.68
CA ALA A 126 1.42 -12.50 32.23
C ALA A 126 1.05 -13.46 33.37
N GLU A 127 1.93 -13.66 34.36
CA GLU A 127 1.68 -14.48 35.56
C GLU A 127 0.73 -13.81 36.56
N SER A 128 0.67 -12.48 36.57
CA SER A 128 -0.27 -11.74 37.42
C SER A 128 -1.73 -11.88 36.98
N ILE A 129 -1.96 -12.33 35.75
CA ILE A 129 -3.29 -12.46 35.15
C ILE A 129 -3.81 -13.89 35.37
N PRO A 130 -5.07 -14.04 35.82
CA PRO A 130 -5.65 -15.36 36.00
C PRO A 130 -5.63 -16.19 34.71
N VAL A 131 -5.19 -17.44 34.79
CA VAL A 131 -4.93 -18.31 33.62
C VAL A 131 -6.17 -18.50 32.74
N GLU A 132 -7.36 -18.50 33.34
CA GLU A 132 -8.65 -18.59 32.66
C GLU A 132 -8.91 -17.44 31.67
N LYS A 133 -8.24 -16.30 31.83
CA LYS A 133 -8.34 -15.17 30.89
C LYS A 133 -7.63 -15.45 29.57
N PHE A 134 -6.58 -16.26 29.59
CA PHE A 134 -5.92 -16.71 28.37
C PHE A 134 -6.71 -17.84 27.69
N GLY A 135 -7.41 -18.66 28.47
CA GLY A 135 -8.02 -19.90 27.97
C GLY A 135 -6.97 -20.97 27.65
N ASP A 136 -7.40 -22.23 27.52
CA ASP A 136 -6.49 -23.38 27.48
C ASP A 136 -5.53 -23.34 26.27
N GLU A 137 -6.04 -22.99 25.09
CA GLU A 137 -5.26 -22.99 23.83
C GLU A 137 -4.16 -21.92 23.82
N LEU A 138 -4.51 -20.67 24.16
CA LEU A 138 -3.53 -19.58 24.18
C LEU A 138 -2.54 -19.74 25.33
N ASN A 139 -3.00 -20.23 26.49
CA ASN A 139 -2.14 -20.53 27.62
C ASN A 139 -1.05 -21.55 27.25
N ALA A 140 -1.39 -22.58 26.48
CA ALA A 140 -0.44 -23.58 25.99
C ALA A 140 0.64 -23.00 25.06
N LEU A 141 0.36 -21.85 24.41
CA LEU A 141 1.28 -21.17 23.48
C LEU A 141 2.14 -20.09 24.14
N ARG A 142 1.97 -19.77 25.43
CA ARG A 142 2.71 -18.67 26.09
C ARG A 142 4.24 -18.77 25.97
N ALA A 143 4.78 -19.99 26.05
CA ALA A 143 6.22 -20.20 25.88
C ALA A 143 6.68 -19.90 24.43
N VAL A 144 5.90 -20.31 23.44
CA VAL A 144 6.15 -20.04 22.02
C VAL A 144 6.06 -18.54 21.74
N VAL A 145 5.04 -17.87 22.26
CA VAL A 145 4.86 -16.41 22.17
C VAL A 145 6.07 -15.70 22.77
N CYS A 146 6.51 -16.12 23.97
CA CYS A 146 7.67 -15.52 24.61
C CYS A 146 8.95 -15.69 23.78
N GLU A 147 9.21 -16.86 23.21
CA GLU A 147 10.37 -17.06 22.35
C GLU A 147 10.28 -16.26 21.05
N ALA A 148 9.11 -16.18 20.41
CA ALA A 148 8.93 -15.40 19.19
C ALA A 148 9.27 -13.91 19.40
N ILE A 149 8.78 -13.33 20.49
CA ILE A 149 9.00 -11.92 20.86
C ILE A 149 10.46 -11.65 21.25
N PHE A 150 11.05 -12.48 22.12
CA PHE A 150 12.28 -12.13 22.82
C PHE A 150 13.56 -12.78 22.29
N ASN A 151 13.48 -13.84 21.48
CA ASN A 151 14.68 -14.49 20.97
C ASN A 151 15.20 -13.78 19.72
N PRO A 152 16.30 -13.00 19.77
CA PRO A 152 16.76 -12.21 18.63
C PRO A 152 17.29 -13.06 17.47
N GLU A 153 17.59 -14.35 17.70
CA GLU A 153 18.09 -15.25 16.67
C GLU A 153 16.98 -15.86 15.80
N LEU A 154 15.72 -15.76 16.24
CA LEU A 154 14.58 -16.31 15.53
C LEU A 154 13.81 -15.23 14.74
N TYR A 155 13.32 -15.59 13.56
CA TYR A 155 12.36 -14.79 12.78
C TYR A 155 12.83 -13.36 12.50
N LYS A 156 14.13 -13.17 12.20
CA LYS A 156 14.76 -11.84 12.10
C LYS A 156 14.08 -10.90 11.10
N THR A 157 13.58 -11.45 9.99
CA THR A 157 12.84 -10.71 8.97
C THR A 157 11.55 -11.45 8.59
N GLN A 158 10.49 -10.71 8.32
CA GLN A 158 9.27 -11.24 7.71
C GLN A 158 9.50 -11.72 6.27
N LEU A 159 10.31 -10.96 5.53
CA LEU A 159 10.57 -11.14 4.11
C LEU A 159 12.07 -10.94 3.86
N ASN A 160 12.73 -11.99 3.40
CA ASN A 160 14.14 -11.93 3.01
C ASN A 160 14.28 -11.86 1.49
N GLN A 161 15.17 -10.98 1.02
CA GLN A 161 15.53 -10.85 -0.40
C GLN A 161 17.06 -10.92 -0.62
N ALA A 162 17.82 -11.35 0.39
CA ALA A 162 19.29 -11.40 0.32
C ALA A 162 19.81 -12.49 -0.64
N GLU A 163 20.73 -12.11 -1.52
CA GLU A 163 21.37 -13.04 -2.47
C GLU A 163 22.12 -14.18 -1.74
N GLY A 164 22.04 -15.39 -2.30
CA GLY A 164 22.75 -16.57 -1.79
C GLY A 164 22.09 -17.26 -0.59
N GLN A 165 20.91 -16.80 -0.17
CA GLN A 165 20.10 -17.45 0.87
C GLN A 165 18.87 -18.14 0.26
N ASP A 166 18.35 -19.15 0.95
CA ASP A 166 17.05 -19.74 0.61
C ASP A 166 15.95 -18.81 1.15
N LEU A 167 15.33 -18.04 0.26
CA LEU A 167 14.43 -16.95 0.65
C LEU A 167 13.16 -17.45 1.34
N VAL A 168 12.74 -18.69 1.06
CA VAL A 168 11.55 -19.30 1.66
C VAL A 168 11.82 -19.67 3.11
N THR A 169 12.91 -20.39 3.39
CA THR A 169 13.22 -20.86 4.75
C THR A 169 13.76 -19.77 5.68
N THR A 170 14.24 -18.66 5.11
CA THR A 170 14.80 -17.53 5.87
C THR A 170 13.82 -16.37 6.05
N SER A 171 12.65 -16.41 5.41
CA SER A 171 11.55 -15.47 5.64
C SER A 171 10.60 -16.01 6.72
N ALA A 172 10.10 -15.14 7.60
CA ALA A 172 9.17 -15.55 8.65
C ALA A 172 7.69 -15.58 8.19
N ASN A 173 7.36 -15.03 7.02
CA ASN A 173 6.01 -15.14 6.46
C ASN A 173 5.52 -16.59 6.35
N ASN A 174 4.20 -16.76 6.36
CA ASN A 174 3.55 -18.05 6.56
C ASN A 174 2.98 -18.66 5.27
N TYR A 175 3.50 -18.24 4.11
CA TYR A 175 3.06 -18.75 2.81
C TYR A 175 3.56 -20.17 2.51
N TYR A 176 4.62 -20.58 3.20
CA TYR A 176 5.33 -21.84 3.00
C TYR A 176 5.60 -22.52 4.34
N GLU A 177 5.50 -23.85 4.39
CA GLU A 177 5.88 -24.61 5.59
C GLU A 177 6.55 -25.94 5.24
N GLY A 178 7.75 -26.15 5.75
CA GLY A 178 8.51 -27.40 5.55
C GLY A 178 9.10 -27.58 4.15
N VAL A 179 9.02 -26.56 3.29
CA VAL A 179 9.55 -26.56 1.92
C VAL A 179 10.74 -25.62 1.79
N THR A 180 11.65 -25.94 0.87
CA THR A 180 12.77 -25.09 0.45
C THR A 180 12.37 -24.25 -0.77
N GLN A 181 13.10 -23.17 -1.05
CA GLN A 181 12.88 -22.36 -2.24
C GLN A 181 12.92 -23.20 -3.53
N ALA A 182 13.89 -24.11 -3.65
CA ALA A 182 14.03 -24.95 -4.85
C ALA A 182 12.82 -25.88 -5.06
N GLU A 183 12.26 -26.42 -3.98
CA GLU A 183 11.07 -27.27 -4.05
C GLU A 183 9.83 -26.47 -4.44
N VAL A 184 9.69 -25.24 -3.94
CA VAL A 184 8.60 -24.32 -4.32
C VAL A 184 8.69 -23.99 -5.81
N GLU A 185 9.85 -23.58 -6.28
CA GLU A 185 10.07 -23.24 -7.69
C GLU A 185 9.79 -24.42 -8.62
N GLU A 186 10.24 -25.63 -8.25
CA GLU A 186 9.96 -26.84 -9.03
C GLU A 186 8.47 -27.19 -9.02
N PHE A 187 7.81 -27.09 -7.87
CA PHE A 187 6.37 -27.36 -7.74
C PHE A 187 5.56 -26.51 -8.73
N TYR A 188 5.75 -25.19 -8.73
CA TYR A 188 5.00 -24.30 -9.64
C TYR A 188 5.47 -24.39 -11.10
N ARG A 189 6.76 -24.65 -11.35
CA ARG A 189 7.25 -24.89 -12.71
C ARG A 189 6.61 -26.12 -13.34
N SER A 190 6.33 -27.16 -12.55
CA SER A 190 5.68 -28.38 -13.04
C SER A 190 4.19 -28.22 -13.34
N MET A 191 3.54 -27.20 -12.75
CA MET A 191 2.12 -26.90 -12.98
C MET A 191 1.89 -25.93 -14.15
N ALA A 192 2.83 -25.02 -14.38
CA ALA A 192 2.68 -24.01 -15.43
C ALA A 192 2.73 -24.64 -16.82
N ASP A 193 1.76 -24.30 -17.68
CA ASP A 193 1.81 -24.55 -19.12
C ASP A 193 2.34 -23.28 -19.82
N PRO A 194 3.57 -23.28 -20.36
CA PRO A 194 4.12 -22.10 -21.05
C PRO A 194 3.39 -21.74 -22.36
N ALA A 195 2.51 -22.62 -22.85
CA ALA A 195 1.73 -22.39 -24.06
C ALA A 195 0.32 -21.85 -23.78
N ASP A 196 -0.10 -21.78 -22.51
CA ASP A 196 -1.40 -21.25 -22.12
C ASP A 196 -1.45 -19.73 -22.36
N PRO A 197 -2.34 -19.21 -23.22
CA PRO A 197 -2.48 -17.77 -23.44
C PRO A 197 -3.21 -17.05 -22.30
N GLU A 198 -3.91 -17.78 -21.43
CA GLU A 198 -4.73 -17.26 -20.33
C GLU A 198 -4.36 -17.97 -19.00
N PRO A 199 -3.07 -17.95 -18.60
CA PRO A 199 -2.62 -18.70 -17.44
C PRO A 199 -3.21 -18.13 -16.16
N VAL A 200 -3.67 -19.02 -15.28
CA VAL A 200 -4.05 -18.65 -13.91
C VAL A 200 -2.82 -18.20 -13.09
N SER A 201 -3.06 -17.41 -12.05
CA SER A 201 -2.02 -17.03 -11.08
C SER A 201 -1.65 -18.17 -10.14
N TYR A 202 -0.93 -19.19 -10.63
CA TYR A 202 -0.58 -20.39 -9.88
C TYR A 202 -0.01 -20.08 -8.48
N GLY A 203 -0.71 -20.57 -7.45
CA GLY A 203 -0.31 -20.40 -6.05
C GLY A 203 -0.79 -19.12 -5.38
N LEU A 204 -1.60 -18.28 -6.01
CA LEU A 204 -2.02 -17.00 -5.43
C LEU A 204 -2.70 -17.13 -4.07
N ASN A 205 -3.56 -18.15 -3.90
CA ASN A 205 -4.49 -18.27 -2.77
C ASN A 205 -4.30 -19.55 -1.93
N SER A 206 -3.06 -19.94 -1.67
CA SER A 206 -2.76 -21.18 -0.98
C SER A 206 -1.54 -21.06 -0.08
N LYS A 207 -1.47 -21.86 0.98
CA LYS A 207 -0.20 -22.14 1.67
C LYS A 207 0.41 -23.40 1.09
N LEU A 208 1.68 -23.38 0.67
CA LEU A 208 2.36 -24.59 0.22
C LEU A 208 3.03 -25.28 1.41
N VAL A 209 2.66 -26.53 1.66
CA VAL A 209 3.15 -27.30 2.80
C VAL A 209 3.80 -28.59 2.35
N LYS A 210 4.78 -29.05 3.12
CA LYS A 210 5.29 -30.43 3.05
C LYS A 210 4.77 -31.22 4.25
N ASP A 211 3.98 -32.25 3.98
CA ASP A 211 3.48 -33.17 5.00
C ASP A 211 4.62 -34.06 5.55
N GLU A 212 4.37 -34.74 6.67
CA GLU A 212 5.37 -35.61 7.33
C GLU A 212 5.87 -36.76 6.44
N ASP A 213 5.07 -37.18 5.46
CA ASP A 213 5.43 -38.22 4.49
C ASP A 213 6.26 -37.69 3.29
N GLY A 214 6.55 -36.38 3.27
CA GLY A 214 7.32 -35.71 2.23
C GLY A 214 6.47 -35.19 1.06
N THR A 215 5.14 -35.40 1.07
CA THR A 215 4.24 -34.89 0.04
C THR A 215 4.15 -33.37 0.12
N ILE A 216 4.40 -32.70 -1.00
CA ILE A 216 4.20 -31.25 -1.15
C ILE A 216 2.82 -31.00 -1.74
N ARG A 217 2.01 -30.18 -1.07
CA ARG A 217 0.67 -29.82 -1.53
C ARG A 217 0.25 -28.43 -1.09
N GLU A 218 -0.75 -27.90 -1.77
CA GLU A 218 -1.39 -26.64 -1.42
C GLU A 218 -2.51 -26.84 -0.39
N ARG A 219 -2.53 -26.01 0.65
CA ARG A 219 -3.68 -25.77 1.52
C ARG A 219 -4.38 -24.51 1.01
N VAL A 220 -5.36 -24.69 0.12
CA VAL A 220 -6.09 -23.59 -0.52
C VAL A 220 -6.91 -22.80 0.51
N TRP A 221 -6.89 -21.48 0.39
CA TRP A 221 -7.65 -20.55 1.22
C TRP A 221 -9.06 -20.35 0.65
N LYS A 222 -10.03 -21.04 1.26
CA LYS A 222 -11.43 -21.08 0.78
C LYS A 222 -12.39 -21.55 1.87
N VAL A 223 -13.70 -21.47 1.60
CA VAL A 223 -14.72 -22.15 2.41
C VAL A 223 -14.47 -23.67 2.42
N GLY A 224 -14.44 -24.25 3.63
CA GLY A 224 -14.07 -25.65 3.88
C GLY A 224 -12.56 -25.93 3.79
N GLY A 225 -11.73 -24.92 3.51
CA GLY A 225 -10.28 -25.02 3.42
C GLY A 225 -9.56 -24.30 4.56
N MET A 226 -8.32 -23.87 4.30
CA MET A 226 -7.59 -23.02 5.25
C MET A 226 -8.25 -21.64 5.30
N TYR A 227 -8.28 -21.02 6.49
CA TYR A 227 -8.99 -19.77 6.78
C TYR A 227 -10.51 -19.77 6.65
N SER A 228 -11.15 -20.94 6.50
CA SER A 228 -12.62 -21.06 6.38
C SER A 228 -13.43 -20.22 7.39
N PRO A 229 -13.09 -20.19 8.70
CA PRO A 229 -13.89 -19.43 9.67
C PRO A 229 -14.01 -17.93 9.35
N ALA A 230 -12.96 -17.31 8.80
CA ALA A 230 -12.98 -15.92 8.38
C ALA A 230 -13.64 -15.77 7.00
N ILE A 231 -13.30 -16.64 6.04
CA ILE A 231 -13.84 -16.60 4.67
C ILE A 231 -15.36 -16.81 4.65
N GLU A 232 -15.91 -17.67 5.49
CA GLU A 232 -17.36 -17.83 5.64
C GLU A 232 -18.06 -16.53 6.07
N LYS A 233 -17.42 -15.72 6.93
CA LYS A 233 -17.94 -14.40 7.34
C LYS A 233 -17.83 -13.38 6.22
N ILE A 234 -16.72 -13.38 5.48
CA ILE A 234 -16.56 -12.57 4.26
C ILE A 234 -17.70 -12.89 3.29
N VAL A 235 -17.88 -14.18 2.95
CA VAL A 235 -18.93 -14.65 2.04
C VAL A 235 -20.33 -14.26 2.52
N TYR A 236 -20.62 -14.41 3.82
CA TYR A 236 -21.91 -14.00 4.39
C TYR A 236 -22.23 -12.53 4.11
N TRP A 237 -21.25 -11.64 4.29
CA TRP A 237 -21.44 -10.20 4.05
C TRP A 237 -21.47 -9.86 2.56
N LEU A 238 -20.68 -10.55 1.73
CA LEU A 238 -20.76 -10.43 0.28
C LEU A 238 -22.14 -10.86 -0.27
N GLU A 239 -22.75 -11.91 0.29
CA GLU A 239 -24.12 -12.32 -0.08
C GLU A 239 -25.15 -11.23 0.28
N LYS A 240 -24.95 -10.50 1.39
CA LYS A 240 -25.79 -9.33 1.75
C LYS A 240 -25.57 -8.17 0.77
N ALA A 241 -24.31 -7.86 0.46
CA ALA A 241 -23.94 -6.85 -0.54
C ALA A 241 -24.56 -7.15 -1.91
N GLN A 242 -24.48 -8.40 -2.37
CA GLN A 242 -25.11 -8.86 -3.60
C GLN A 242 -26.63 -8.64 -3.62
N GLY A 243 -27.29 -8.76 -2.46
CA GLY A 243 -28.73 -8.56 -2.30
C GLY A 243 -29.20 -7.13 -2.59
N VAL A 244 -28.31 -6.14 -2.42
CA VAL A 244 -28.58 -4.72 -2.66
C VAL A 244 -27.86 -4.15 -3.88
N ALA A 245 -26.91 -4.87 -4.47
CA ALA A 245 -26.21 -4.48 -5.69
C ALA A 245 -27.11 -4.54 -6.94
N GLN A 246 -26.73 -3.79 -7.98
CA GLN A 246 -27.34 -3.84 -9.31
C GLN A 246 -26.37 -4.45 -10.33
N GLU A 247 -26.88 -4.89 -11.48
CA GLU A 247 -26.01 -5.29 -12.59
C GLU A 247 -25.25 -4.08 -13.15
N PRO A 248 -23.95 -4.23 -13.52
CA PRO A 248 -23.20 -5.49 -13.55
C PRO A 248 -22.54 -5.90 -12.21
N GLN A 249 -22.44 -5.00 -11.24
CA GLN A 249 -21.77 -5.24 -9.94
C GLN A 249 -22.28 -6.48 -9.20
N LYS A 250 -23.58 -6.76 -9.29
CA LYS A 250 -24.19 -7.94 -8.68
C LYS A 250 -23.58 -9.25 -9.20
N ALA A 251 -23.31 -9.35 -10.50
CA ALA A 251 -22.62 -10.48 -11.10
C ALA A 251 -21.14 -10.54 -10.67
N THR A 252 -20.48 -9.39 -10.53
CA THR A 252 -19.11 -9.30 -10.02
C THR A 252 -19.01 -9.86 -8.60
N ILE A 253 -19.90 -9.44 -7.69
CA ILE A 253 -19.97 -9.98 -6.31
C ILE A 253 -20.28 -11.48 -6.32
N ALA A 254 -21.15 -11.95 -7.23
CA ALA A 254 -21.45 -13.37 -7.37
C ALA A 254 -20.19 -14.19 -7.71
N ALA A 255 -19.40 -13.73 -8.66
CA ALA A 255 -18.17 -14.41 -9.07
C ALA A 255 -17.13 -14.43 -7.94
N LEU A 256 -17.02 -13.35 -7.16
CA LEU A 256 -16.15 -13.34 -5.98
C LEU A 256 -16.59 -14.36 -4.91
N ILE A 257 -17.90 -14.46 -4.66
CA ILE A 257 -18.45 -15.45 -3.74
C ILE A 257 -18.14 -16.87 -4.24
N ASP A 258 -18.29 -17.13 -5.53
CA ASP A 258 -17.95 -18.43 -6.12
C ASP A 258 -16.47 -18.75 -5.90
N TYR A 259 -15.57 -17.80 -6.19
CA TYR A 259 -14.14 -17.94 -5.94
C TYR A 259 -13.83 -18.30 -4.48
N TYR A 260 -14.41 -17.59 -3.51
CA TYR A 260 -14.19 -17.91 -2.09
C TYR A 260 -14.73 -19.29 -1.69
N LYS A 261 -15.78 -19.78 -2.37
CA LYS A 261 -16.35 -21.11 -2.12
C LYS A 261 -15.53 -22.22 -2.76
N THR A 262 -15.04 -22.03 -3.99
CA THR A 262 -14.32 -23.06 -4.76
C THR A 262 -12.83 -23.06 -4.48
N GLY A 263 -12.26 -21.87 -4.25
CA GLY A 263 -10.82 -21.57 -4.22
C GLY A 263 -10.15 -21.72 -5.58
N ASP A 264 -10.91 -21.82 -6.68
CA ASP A 264 -10.38 -22.02 -8.04
C ASP A 264 -9.89 -20.69 -8.63
N LEU A 265 -8.66 -20.67 -9.12
CA LEU A 265 -8.08 -19.46 -9.70
C LEU A 265 -8.72 -19.07 -11.03
N HIS A 266 -9.37 -19.99 -11.75
CA HIS A 266 -10.19 -19.63 -12.90
C HIS A 266 -11.45 -18.83 -12.49
N ASP A 267 -12.01 -19.10 -11.31
CA ASP A 267 -13.10 -18.28 -10.76
C ASP A 267 -12.59 -16.89 -10.36
N PHE A 268 -11.35 -16.78 -9.89
CA PHE A 268 -10.71 -15.51 -9.63
C PHE A 268 -10.51 -14.70 -10.92
N ASP A 269 -9.99 -15.32 -11.99
CA ASP A 269 -9.87 -14.66 -13.30
C ASP A 269 -11.22 -14.20 -13.81
N ARG A 270 -12.27 -15.04 -13.71
CA ARG A 270 -13.64 -14.67 -14.05
C ARG A 270 -14.13 -13.47 -13.24
N TYR A 271 -13.90 -13.44 -11.94
CA TYR A 271 -14.22 -12.28 -11.09
C TYR A 271 -13.51 -11.02 -11.59
N ASN A 272 -12.20 -11.09 -11.83
CA ASN A 272 -11.40 -9.95 -12.28
C ASN A 272 -11.86 -9.42 -13.65
N ILE A 273 -12.21 -10.30 -14.59
CA ILE A 273 -12.76 -9.90 -15.90
C ILE A 273 -14.09 -9.16 -15.73
N LEU A 274 -14.99 -9.64 -14.87
CA LEU A 274 -16.25 -8.96 -14.59
C LEU A 274 -16.03 -7.63 -13.89
N TRP A 275 -15.10 -7.60 -12.93
CA TRP A 275 -14.74 -6.40 -12.18
C TRP A 275 -14.18 -5.30 -13.08
N VAL A 276 -13.21 -5.62 -13.96
CA VAL A 276 -12.66 -4.65 -14.93
C VAL A 276 -13.74 -4.10 -15.86
N ARG A 277 -14.67 -4.95 -16.31
CA ARG A 277 -15.76 -4.54 -17.22
C ARG A 277 -16.81 -3.68 -16.53
N ASP A 278 -16.92 -3.70 -15.21
CA ASP A 278 -17.81 -2.83 -14.47
C ASP A 278 -17.23 -1.42 -14.35
N THR A 279 -17.44 -0.60 -15.39
CA THR A 279 -17.00 0.79 -15.42
C THR A 279 -18.09 1.77 -14.98
N VAL A 280 -19.33 1.31 -14.79
CA VAL A 280 -20.52 2.16 -14.59
C VAL A 280 -20.97 2.25 -13.13
N SER A 281 -20.61 1.28 -12.29
CA SER A 281 -20.96 1.31 -10.87
C SER A 281 -20.27 2.45 -10.13
N ASN A 282 -21.03 3.12 -9.25
CA ASN A 282 -20.54 4.22 -8.41
C ASN A 282 -19.73 3.73 -7.21
N VAL A 283 -20.25 2.74 -6.50
CA VAL A 283 -19.51 2.01 -5.45
C VAL A 283 -18.63 0.97 -6.14
N ASP A 284 -17.40 0.82 -5.70
CA ASP A 284 -16.48 -0.24 -6.14
C ASP A 284 -15.75 -0.82 -4.91
N PHE A 285 -15.11 -1.97 -5.09
CA PHE A 285 -14.38 -2.61 -4.01
C PHE A 285 -13.30 -3.58 -4.50
N VAL A 286 -12.29 -3.76 -3.65
CA VAL A 286 -11.33 -4.86 -3.67
C VAL A 286 -11.57 -5.70 -2.43
N ASN A 287 -11.60 -7.03 -2.55
CA ASN A 287 -11.71 -7.96 -1.44
C ASN A 287 -11.19 -9.33 -1.91
N GLY A 288 -9.97 -9.70 -1.54
CA GLY A 288 -9.30 -10.82 -2.16
C GLY A 288 -7.87 -11.04 -1.66
N PHE A 289 -7.22 -12.04 -2.26
CA PHE A 289 -5.76 -12.20 -2.18
C PHE A 289 -5.17 -11.52 -3.42
N ILE A 290 -4.58 -10.34 -3.26
CA ILE A 290 -4.33 -9.41 -4.37
C ILE A 290 -2.84 -9.24 -4.68
N GLU A 291 -2.08 -8.68 -3.74
CA GLU A 291 -0.68 -8.31 -3.94
C GLU A 291 0.28 -9.36 -3.39
N ASP A 292 1.36 -9.65 -4.10
CA ASP A 292 2.32 -10.71 -3.77
C ASP A 292 3.62 -10.20 -3.14
N TYR A 293 3.67 -8.92 -2.74
CA TYR A 293 4.86 -8.29 -2.15
C TYR A 293 5.34 -8.97 -0.87
N GLY A 294 4.42 -9.55 -0.09
CA GLY A 294 4.76 -10.26 1.14
C GLY A 294 5.45 -11.62 0.92
N ASP A 295 5.46 -12.14 -0.32
CA ASP A 295 6.07 -13.41 -0.67
C ASP A 295 7.49 -13.20 -1.25
N PRO A 296 8.54 -13.84 -0.69
CA PRO A 296 9.91 -13.76 -1.22
C PRO A 296 10.04 -14.19 -2.68
N LEU A 297 9.10 -14.99 -3.18
CA LEU A 297 9.09 -15.49 -4.55
C LEU A 297 8.04 -14.81 -5.45
N GLY A 298 7.24 -13.88 -4.93
CA GLY A 298 6.20 -13.17 -5.69
C GLY A 298 5.17 -14.11 -6.33
N ARG A 299 4.55 -14.99 -5.53
CA ARG A 299 3.53 -15.94 -6.00
C ARG A 299 2.28 -15.95 -5.15
N LYS A 300 2.43 -15.72 -3.84
CA LYS A 300 1.39 -15.85 -2.82
C LYS A 300 0.93 -14.46 -2.45
N ALA A 301 -0.36 -14.21 -2.52
CA ALA A 301 -0.88 -12.88 -2.27
C ALA A 301 -1.37 -12.68 -0.84
N SER A 302 -1.09 -11.53 -0.27
CA SER A 302 -1.69 -11.06 0.98
C SER A 302 -3.18 -10.80 0.78
N TRP A 303 -3.96 -11.02 1.84
CA TRP A 303 -5.37 -10.68 1.84
C TRP A 303 -5.55 -9.18 2.09
N GLU A 304 -6.32 -8.51 1.25
CA GLU A 304 -6.64 -7.09 1.40
C GLU A 304 -8.08 -6.78 1.00
N SER A 305 -8.55 -5.61 1.46
CA SER A 305 -9.81 -5.05 1.03
C SER A 305 -9.81 -3.53 1.07
N LEU A 306 -10.45 -2.93 0.05
CA LEU A 306 -10.73 -1.51 -0.04
C LEU A 306 -12.17 -1.37 -0.53
N VAL A 307 -13.03 -0.73 0.26
CA VAL A 307 -14.38 -0.33 -0.18
C VAL A 307 -14.34 1.14 -0.51
N ASN A 308 -14.87 1.51 -1.67
CA ASN A 308 -14.80 2.89 -2.15
C ASN A 308 -16.00 3.27 -3.01
N PHE A 309 -16.11 4.55 -3.34
CA PHE A 309 -17.02 5.05 -4.36
C PHE A 309 -16.37 6.19 -5.14
N MET A 310 -16.86 6.45 -6.35
CA MET A 310 -16.31 7.49 -7.20
C MET A 310 -16.44 8.88 -6.57
N ASP A 311 -15.34 9.62 -6.55
CA ASP A 311 -15.39 11.06 -6.37
C ASP A 311 -15.76 11.70 -7.70
N LYS A 312 -17.01 12.14 -7.83
CA LYS A 312 -17.52 12.67 -9.11
C LYS A 312 -16.87 13.99 -9.51
N GLU A 313 -16.42 14.79 -8.55
CA GLU A 313 -15.77 16.07 -8.85
C GLU A 313 -14.33 15.83 -9.29
N ALA A 314 -13.60 14.99 -8.55
CA ALA A 314 -12.22 14.68 -8.87
C ALA A 314 -12.08 13.79 -10.12
N CYS A 315 -13.02 12.86 -10.38
CA CYS A 315 -13.01 12.03 -11.59
C CYS A 315 -13.01 12.85 -12.90
N HIS A 316 -13.51 14.09 -12.89
CA HIS A 316 -13.46 14.93 -14.08
C HIS A 316 -12.02 15.13 -14.58
N ARG A 317 -11.05 15.26 -13.67
CA ARG A 317 -9.64 15.45 -14.04
C ARG A 317 -9.03 14.19 -14.68
N THR A 318 -9.35 13.01 -14.14
CA THR A 318 -8.87 11.72 -14.68
C THR A 318 -9.57 11.35 -15.99
N GLU A 319 -10.83 11.74 -16.17
CA GLU A 319 -11.57 11.61 -17.43
C GLU A 319 -10.87 12.40 -18.54
N VAL A 320 -10.57 13.69 -18.30
CA VAL A 320 -9.87 14.54 -19.26
C VAL A 320 -8.49 13.97 -19.61
N ILE A 321 -7.72 13.46 -18.63
CA ILE A 321 -6.44 12.80 -18.86
C ILE A 321 -6.61 11.57 -19.76
N SER A 322 -7.59 10.72 -19.45
CA SER A 322 -7.85 9.47 -20.17
C SER A 322 -8.35 9.70 -21.61
N GLU A 323 -9.23 10.67 -21.83
CA GLU A 323 -9.70 11.06 -23.17
C GLU A 323 -8.56 11.56 -24.06
N ASN A 324 -7.49 12.09 -23.45
CA ASN A 324 -6.30 12.58 -24.14
C ASN A 324 -5.14 11.56 -24.14
N ALA A 325 -5.34 10.31 -23.68
CA ALA A 325 -4.30 9.29 -23.57
C ALA A 325 -3.47 9.10 -24.86
N GLN A 326 -4.14 9.11 -26.02
CA GLN A 326 -3.45 9.00 -27.32
C GLN A 326 -2.58 10.23 -27.61
N TRP A 327 -3.03 11.44 -27.24
CA TRP A 327 -2.22 12.64 -27.41
C TRP A 327 -0.93 12.54 -26.59
N PHE A 328 -1.03 12.09 -25.34
CA PHE A 328 0.15 11.87 -24.50
C PHE A 328 1.08 10.86 -25.18
N GLU A 329 0.61 9.66 -25.53
CA GLU A 329 1.45 8.65 -26.18
C GLU A 329 2.13 9.17 -27.47
N ASP A 330 1.39 9.86 -28.33
CA ASP A 330 1.90 10.40 -29.60
C ASP A 330 2.99 11.48 -29.40
N HIS A 331 2.90 12.25 -28.31
CA HIS A 331 3.84 13.34 -27.98
C HIS A 331 4.91 12.93 -26.96
N SER A 332 4.98 11.65 -26.62
CA SER A 332 5.97 11.13 -25.68
C SER A 332 7.41 11.34 -26.16
N PRO A 333 8.37 11.69 -25.29
CA PRO A 333 9.77 11.86 -25.68
C PRO A 333 10.47 10.52 -25.98
N VAL A 334 9.79 9.39 -25.70
CA VAL A 334 10.32 8.04 -25.97
C VAL A 334 10.48 7.79 -27.46
N ASP A 335 11.28 6.78 -27.80
CA ASP A 335 11.46 6.39 -29.19
C ASP A 335 10.12 5.99 -29.84
N SER A 336 9.87 6.47 -31.05
CA SER A 336 8.64 6.17 -31.80
C SER A 336 8.41 4.67 -32.00
N ALA A 337 9.46 3.85 -32.02
CA ALA A 337 9.33 2.39 -32.11
C ALA A 337 8.64 1.78 -30.87
N TYR A 338 8.76 2.44 -29.72
CA TYR A 338 8.22 1.98 -28.44
C TYR A 338 6.93 2.69 -28.05
N ARG A 339 6.34 3.50 -28.94
CA ARG A 339 5.01 4.09 -28.74
C ARG A 339 3.90 3.14 -29.21
N LYS A 340 2.80 3.09 -28.48
CA LYS A 340 1.58 2.39 -28.90
C LYS A 340 0.91 3.17 -30.04
N LYS A 341 0.61 2.47 -31.14
CA LYS A 341 -0.15 3.06 -32.27
C LYS A 341 -1.57 3.44 -31.89
N VAL A 342 -2.16 2.67 -30.98
CA VAL A 342 -3.51 2.87 -30.44
C VAL A 342 -3.43 2.55 -28.95
N VAL A 343 -3.66 3.56 -28.12
CA VAL A 343 -3.81 3.37 -26.68
C VAL A 343 -5.22 2.83 -26.42
N LYS A 344 -5.30 1.65 -25.81
CA LYS A 344 -6.56 1.18 -25.23
C LYS A 344 -6.74 1.92 -23.90
N GLY A 345 -7.88 2.58 -23.72
CA GLY A 345 -8.14 3.40 -22.53
C GLY A 345 -8.06 2.59 -21.24
N VAL A 346 -7.34 3.11 -20.26
CA VAL A 346 -7.37 2.66 -18.86
C VAL A 346 -8.60 3.31 -18.22
N SER A 347 -9.38 2.54 -17.45
CA SER A 347 -10.46 3.14 -16.66
C SER A 347 -9.84 3.81 -15.44
N ALA A 348 -9.46 5.08 -15.58
CA ALA A 348 -8.96 5.92 -14.52
C ALA A 348 -10.09 6.53 -13.69
N LYS A 349 -10.05 6.40 -12.36
CA LYS A 349 -11.03 7.03 -11.48
C LYS A 349 -10.38 7.61 -10.24
N VAL A 350 -10.90 8.73 -9.76
CA VAL A 350 -10.62 9.18 -8.40
C VAL A 350 -11.70 8.62 -7.49
N ILE A 351 -11.28 8.04 -6.37
CA ILE A 351 -12.19 7.37 -5.44
C ILE A 351 -12.08 7.94 -4.03
N THR A 352 -13.17 7.84 -3.29
CA THR A 352 -13.23 8.07 -1.86
C THR A 352 -13.22 6.71 -1.16
N ALA A 353 -12.17 6.43 -0.38
CA ALA A 353 -12.10 5.25 0.47
C ALA A 353 -13.15 5.33 1.59
N ALA A 354 -13.96 4.28 1.71
CA ALA A 354 -14.98 4.13 2.74
C ALA A 354 -14.55 3.15 3.84
N MET A 355 -13.78 2.11 3.50
CA MET A 355 -13.27 1.13 4.46
C MET A 355 -11.97 0.52 3.95
N LEU A 356 -10.99 0.38 4.83
CA LEU A 356 -9.72 -0.29 4.59
C LEU A 356 -9.66 -1.61 5.37
N GLY A 357 -9.07 -2.65 4.80
CA GLY A 357 -8.90 -3.95 5.47
C GLY A 357 -7.71 -4.74 4.94
N GLY A 358 -7.19 -5.65 5.78
CA GLY A 358 -6.05 -6.50 5.41
C GLY A 358 -4.78 -5.69 5.16
N ASP A 359 -4.06 -5.99 4.08
CA ASP A 359 -2.81 -5.30 3.71
C ASP A 359 -2.99 -3.81 3.35
N CYS A 360 -4.23 -3.36 3.13
CA CYS A 360 -4.58 -1.95 3.00
C CYS A 360 -4.82 -1.24 4.36
N TYR A 361 -4.61 -1.90 5.51
CA TYR A 361 -4.93 -1.33 6.82
C TYR A 361 -3.96 -1.74 7.94
N PRO A 362 -3.55 -0.81 8.84
CA PRO A 362 -3.83 0.64 8.83
C PRO A 362 -2.94 1.45 7.88
N ALA A 363 -1.77 0.93 7.50
CA ALA A 363 -0.99 1.51 6.40
C ALA A 363 -1.69 1.17 5.07
N THR A 364 -1.91 2.16 4.21
CA THR A 364 -2.70 2.00 2.98
C THR A 364 -1.95 2.60 1.80
N PRO A 365 -2.13 2.05 0.58
CA PRO A 365 -1.72 2.75 -0.64
C PRO A 365 -2.55 4.04 -0.84
N ILE A 366 -2.04 4.92 -1.70
CA ILE A 366 -2.74 6.13 -2.18
C ILE A 366 -3.29 5.97 -3.60
N GLY A 367 -2.92 4.89 -4.29
CA GLY A 367 -3.44 4.50 -5.58
C GLY A 367 -3.29 2.99 -5.78
N ILE A 368 -4.15 2.40 -6.63
CA ILE A 368 -4.10 0.97 -6.97
C ILE A 368 -4.36 0.78 -8.48
N ASN A 369 -3.71 -0.21 -9.08
CA ASN A 369 -3.86 -0.55 -10.50
C ASN A 369 -4.05 -2.05 -10.69
N LEU A 370 -5.30 -2.48 -10.90
CA LEU A 370 -5.70 -3.88 -10.87
C LEU A 370 -6.49 -4.29 -12.12
N PRO A 371 -6.57 -5.60 -12.44
CA PRO A 371 -5.96 -6.74 -11.74
C PRO A 371 -4.50 -6.97 -12.13
N ASN A 372 -3.79 -7.80 -11.37
CA ASN A 372 -2.37 -8.12 -11.60
C ASN A 372 -2.10 -9.05 -12.79
N ALA A 373 -3.08 -9.86 -13.22
CA ALA A 373 -2.89 -10.80 -14.33
C ALA A 373 -2.70 -10.09 -15.69
N ASP A 374 -1.49 -10.16 -16.24
CA ASP A 374 -1.10 -9.44 -17.46
C ASP A 374 -1.98 -9.73 -18.67
N TRP A 375 -2.43 -10.99 -18.83
CA TRP A 375 -3.29 -11.37 -19.96
C TRP A 375 -4.68 -10.73 -19.84
N ILE A 376 -5.23 -10.64 -18.62
CA ILE A 376 -6.50 -9.94 -18.36
C ILE A 376 -6.33 -8.45 -18.67
N ARG A 377 -5.25 -7.83 -18.20
CA ARG A 377 -4.96 -6.41 -18.48
C ARG A 377 -4.87 -6.13 -19.97
N LYS A 378 -4.22 -7.01 -20.73
CA LYS A 378 -4.03 -6.89 -22.17
C LYS A 378 -5.33 -7.04 -22.97
N GLU A 379 -6.16 -8.02 -22.61
CA GLU A 379 -7.35 -8.39 -23.37
C GLU A 379 -8.63 -7.68 -22.89
N HIS A 380 -8.72 -7.34 -21.60
CA HIS A 380 -9.91 -6.77 -20.97
C HIS A 380 -9.70 -5.38 -20.36
N GLY A 381 -8.45 -4.97 -20.13
CA GLY A 381 -8.08 -3.68 -19.54
C GLY A 381 -7.78 -3.77 -18.04
N SER A 382 -7.53 -2.63 -17.43
CA SER A 382 -7.33 -2.48 -15.98
C SER A 382 -8.11 -1.27 -15.45
N LYS A 383 -8.31 -1.25 -14.13
CA LYS A 383 -8.79 -0.08 -13.40
C LYS A 383 -7.62 0.49 -12.61
N SER A 384 -7.39 1.77 -12.80
CA SER A 384 -6.37 2.52 -12.09
C SER A 384 -7.07 3.61 -11.30
N VAL A 385 -6.81 3.69 -10.00
CA VAL A 385 -7.53 4.63 -9.13
C VAL A 385 -6.63 5.37 -8.17
N THR A 386 -6.96 6.63 -7.92
CA THR A 386 -6.34 7.50 -6.91
C THR A 386 -7.29 7.66 -5.73
N ILE A 387 -6.80 7.52 -4.49
CA ILE A 387 -7.61 7.56 -3.27
C ILE A 387 -7.54 8.96 -2.61
N ASP A 388 -8.41 9.88 -3.05
CA ASP A 388 -8.27 11.32 -2.76
C ASP A 388 -8.47 11.67 -1.27
N ASN A 389 -9.41 11.04 -0.58
CA ASN A 389 -9.65 11.34 0.83
C ASN A 389 -8.51 10.88 1.75
N ILE A 390 -7.72 9.89 1.32
CA ILE A 390 -6.49 9.46 2.00
C ILE A 390 -5.35 10.46 1.73
N THR A 391 -5.12 10.84 0.47
CA THR A 391 -4.10 11.87 0.14
C THR A 391 -4.42 13.21 0.79
N TYR A 392 -5.70 13.57 0.87
CA TYR A 392 -6.18 14.73 1.60
C TYR A 392 -5.84 14.66 3.10
N ALA A 393 -6.12 13.52 3.75
CA ALA A 393 -5.79 13.34 5.17
C ALA A 393 -4.28 13.45 5.44
N TYR A 394 -3.44 12.89 4.56
CA TYR A 394 -1.98 13.08 4.63
C TYR A 394 -1.59 14.56 4.54
N ALA A 395 -2.13 15.27 3.53
CA ALA A 395 -1.83 16.69 3.33
C ALA A 395 -2.25 17.54 4.53
N GLN A 396 -3.42 17.28 5.10
CA GLN A 396 -3.90 17.98 6.29
C GLN A 396 -3.08 17.67 7.55
N ALA A 397 -2.61 16.44 7.71
CA ALA A 397 -1.76 16.06 8.83
C ALA A 397 -0.33 16.62 8.73
N ALA A 398 0.16 16.89 7.51
CA ALA A 398 1.48 17.50 7.27
C ALA A 398 1.44 19.03 7.25
N HIS A 399 0.27 19.64 7.10
CA HIS A 399 0.16 21.11 7.00
C HIS A 399 0.63 21.78 8.30
N GLY A 400 1.67 22.61 8.18
CA GLY A 400 2.23 23.38 9.30
C GLY A 400 3.09 22.56 10.28
N ASP A 401 3.55 21.37 9.91
CA ASP A 401 4.42 20.52 10.75
C ASP A 401 5.89 20.98 10.81
N GLY A 402 6.25 22.03 10.05
CA GLY A 402 7.59 22.59 10.00
C GLY A 402 8.54 21.93 8.99
N PHE A 403 8.10 20.87 8.30
CA PHE A 403 8.95 20.11 7.38
C PHE A 403 9.44 20.97 6.20
N LEU A 404 8.55 21.74 5.56
CA LEU A 404 8.93 22.60 4.46
C LEU A 404 9.86 23.73 4.92
N GLU A 405 9.60 24.32 6.08
CA GLU A 405 10.46 25.36 6.67
C GLU A 405 11.88 24.84 6.95
N GLU A 406 12.01 23.58 7.36
CA GLU A 406 13.28 22.96 7.68
C GLU A 406 14.08 22.53 6.45
N PHE A 407 13.42 21.99 5.42
CA PHE A 407 14.10 21.36 4.29
C PHE A 407 14.02 22.12 2.95
N MET A 408 13.09 23.06 2.80
CA MET A 408 12.94 23.86 1.59
C MET A 408 13.48 25.28 1.80
N LEU A 409 14.68 25.55 1.28
CA LEU A 409 15.43 26.78 1.52
C LEU A 409 14.65 28.04 1.11
N ARG A 410 14.10 28.04 -0.10
CA ARG A 410 13.53 29.21 -0.77
C ARG A 410 12.09 29.47 -0.31
N PRO A 411 11.77 30.66 0.27
CA PRO A 411 10.40 31.03 0.61
C PRO A 411 9.43 30.91 -0.58
N GLU A 412 9.87 31.29 -1.78
CA GLU A 412 9.07 31.24 -3.00
C GLU A 412 8.69 29.81 -3.42
N ASP A 413 9.56 28.82 -3.17
CA ASP A 413 9.25 27.41 -3.43
C ASP A 413 8.27 26.88 -2.37
N ARG A 414 8.42 27.30 -1.10
CA ARG A 414 7.48 26.98 -0.02
C ARG A 414 6.09 27.54 -0.28
N GLU A 415 5.98 28.81 -0.64
CA GLU A 415 4.70 29.45 -0.99
C GLU A 415 4.03 28.76 -2.19
N ARG A 416 4.83 28.34 -3.19
CA ARG A 416 4.31 27.60 -4.35
C ARG A 416 3.78 26.23 -3.96
N ILE A 417 4.50 25.51 -3.10
CA ILE A 417 4.09 24.19 -2.59
C ILE A 417 2.86 24.30 -1.70
N ASP A 418 2.78 25.28 -0.82
CA ASP A 418 1.60 25.51 0.01
C ASP A 418 0.35 25.75 -0.85
N LYS A 419 0.49 26.53 -1.92
CA LYS A 419 -0.61 26.88 -2.80
C LYS A 419 -1.03 25.76 -3.76
N TYR A 420 -0.07 25.06 -4.35
CA TYR A 420 -0.33 24.14 -5.47
C TYR A 420 0.07 22.69 -5.20
N GLY A 421 0.74 22.39 -4.09
CA GLY A 421 1.33 21.09 -3.80
C GLY A 421 0.32 19.94 -3.84
N LYS A 422 -0.87 20.10 -3.25
CA LYS A 422 -1.91 19.05 -3.33
C LYS A 422 -2.34 18.77 -4.78
N LEU A 423 -2.67 19.82 -5.54
CA LEU A 423 -3.09 19.67 -6.93
C LEU A 423 -1.97 19.05 -7.79
N ALA A 424 -0.72 19.42 -7.51
CA ALA A 424 0.44 18.89 -8.22
C ALA A 424 0.66 17.40 -7.93
N ASP A 425 0.53 17.00 -6.66
CA ASP A 425 0.61 15.62 -6.20
C ASP A 425 -0.49 14.77 -6.84
N ASP A 426 -1.75 15.21 -6.72
CA ASP A 426 -2.91 14.52 -7.28
C ASP A 426 -2.75 14.31 -8.80
N LEU A 427 -2.34 15.33 -9.55
CA LEU A 427 -2.15 15.22 -11.01
C LEU A 427 -0.92 14.42 -11.40
N HIS A 428 0.16 14.47 -10.61
CA HIS A 428 1.32 13.62 -10.81
C HIS A 428 0.93 12.15 -10.65
N THR A 429 0.24 11.81 -9.55
CA THR A 429 -0.31 10.47 -9.29
C THR A 429 -1.28 10.05 -10.38
N ASP A 430 -2.22 10.90 -10.78
CA ASP A 430 -3.16 10.57 -11.85
C ASP A 430 -2.43 10.27 -13.16
N LEU A 431 -1.42 11.06 -13.53
CA LEU A 431 -0.64 10.79 -14.75
C LEU A 431 0.19 9.50 -14.62
N HIS A 432 0.80 9.24 -13.46
CA HIS A 432 1.54 8.01 -13.16
C HIS A 432 0.65 6.78 -13.31
N GLU A 433 -0.49 6.78 -12.62
CA GLU A 433 -1.38 5.65 -12.46
C GLU A 433 -2.21 5.38 -13.72
N CYS A 434 -2.75 6.44 -14.32
CA CYS A 434 -3.70 6.31 -15.43
C CYS A 434 -3.00 6.05 -16.76
N LEU A 435 -1.85 6.71 -16.98
CA LEU A 435 -1.15 6.70 -18.27
C LEU A 435 0.30 6.24 -18.17
N GLY A 436 0.99 6.50 -17.06
CA GLY A 436 2.38 6.12 -16.83
C GLY A 436 2.56 4.63 -17.04
N HIS A 437 1.98 3.77 -16.19
CA HIS A 437 2.01 2.32 -16.35
C HIS A 437 1.43 1.81 -17.69
N GLY A 438 0.42 2.50 -18.21
CA GLY A 438 -0.27 2.13 -19.45
C GLY A 438 0.45 2.52 -20.75
N SER A 439 1.47 3.37 -20.70
CA SER A 439 2.16 3.91 -21.88
C SER A 439 3.29 3.01 -22.40
N GLY A 440 3.65 3.17 -23.67
CA GLY A 440 4.76 2.47 -24.29
C GLY A 440 4.56 0.96 -24.53
N GLN A 441 5.42 0.35 -25.34
CA GLN A 441 5.34 -1.07 -25.68
C GLN A 441 6.72 -1.73 -25.75
N LEU A 442 6.76 -3.03 -25.46
CA LEU A 442 7.97 -3.85 -25.60
C LEU A 442 8.34 -4.09 -27.06
N ALA A 443 9.63 -4.29 -27.33
CA ALA A 443 10.12 -4.72 -28.62
C ALA A 443 9.65 -6.15 -28.94
N PRO A 444 9.46 -6.50 -30.23
CA PRO A 444 9.10 -7.86 -30.61
C PRO A 444 10.08 -8.90 -30.04
N GLY A 445 9.55 -9.88 -29.28
CA GLY A 445 10.33 -10.97 -28.69
C GLY A 445 10.77 -10.74 -27.24
N VAL A 446 10.58 -9.55 -26.68
CA VAL A 446 10.80 -9.24 -25.25
C VAL A 446 9.53 -9.58 -24.46
N LYS A 447 9.69 -10.22 -23.30
CA LYS A 447 8.59 -10.74 -22.49
C LYS A 447 8.21 -9.86 -21.29
N GLY A 448 9.10 -8.98 -20.85
CA GLY A 448 8.90 -8.03 -19.74
C GLY A 448 9.55 -8.43 -18.42
N GLY A 449 10.01 -9.68 -18.28
CA GLY A 449 10.66 -10.20 -17.07
C GLY A 449 12.19 -10.15 -17.09
N GLU A 450 12.79 -9.66 -18.19
CA GLU A 450 14.24 -9.68 -18.42
C GLU A 450 15.02 -8.85 -17.40
N LEU A 451 14.39 -7.83 -16.80
CA LEU A 451 15.01 -6.93 -15.82
C LEU A 451 15.13 -7.52 -14.41
N LYS A 452 14.53 -8.69 -14.15
CA LYS A 452 14.62 -9.44 -12.88
C LYS A 452 14.33 -8.55 -11.66
N ASN A 453 15.23 -8.50 -10.69
CA ASN A 453 15.14 -7.73 -9.45
C ASN A 453 15.11 -6.20 -9.65
N TYR A 454 15.36 -5.69 -10.86
CA TYR A 454 15.26 -4.25 -11.18
C TYR A 454 13.92 -3.88 -11.84
N THR A 455 13.06 -4.85 -12.12
CA THR A 455 11.79 -4.64 -12.86
C THR A 455 10.92 -3.60 -12.17
N SER A 456 10.61 -3.78 -10.88
CA SER A 456 9.72 -2.87 -10.15
C SER A 456 10.31 -1.45 -10.07
N THR A 457 11.58 -1.31 -9.68
CA THR A 457 12.24 0.01 -9.60
C THR A 457 12.23 0.77 -10.93
N LEU A 458 12.49 0.08 -12.05
CA LEU A 458 12.53 0.72 -13.37
C LEU A 458 11.13 0.98 -13.94
N GLU A 459 10.14 0.14 -13.62
CA GLU A 459 8.75 0.40 -14.00
C GLU A 459 8.18 1.61 -13.27
N GLU A 460 8.43 1.71 -11.96
CA GLU A 460 8.07 2.86 -11.15
C GLU A 460 8.75 4.15 -11.64
N ALA A 461 10.07 4.07 -11.90
CA ALA A 461 10.80 5.22 -12.44
C ALA A 461 10.20 5.69 -13.77
N ARG A 462 9.76 4.76 -14.63
CA ARG A 462 9.16 5.08 -15.93
C ARG A 462 7.82 5.79 -15.77
N ALA A 463 6.97 5.33 -14.85
CA ALA A 463 5.67 5.93 -14.59
C ALA A 463 5.79 7.31 -13.92
N ASP A 464 6.68 7.47 -12.93
CA ASP A 464 6.99 8.78 -12.32
C ASP A 464 7.57 9.75 -13.35
N LEU A 465 8.50 9.31 -14.20
CA LEU A 465 9.05 10.16 -15.27
C LEU A 465 7.98 10.61 -16.28
N PHE A 466 7.01 9.74 -16.59
CA PHE A 466 5.87 10.09 -17.44
C PHE A 466 5.03 11.18 -16.78
N GLY A 467 4.64 10.99 -15.51
CA GLY A 467 3.88 11.96 -14.73
C GLY A 467 4.57 13.31 -14.63
N LEU A 468 5.84 13.31 -14.19
CA LEU A 468 6.63 14.53 -14.06
C LEU A 468 6.77 15.26 -15.40
N TYR A 469 7.11 14.55 -16.48
CA TYR A 469 7.31 15.17 -17.80
C TYR A 469 6.06 15.89 -18.31
N TYR A 470 4.87 15.28 -18.16
CA TYR A 470 3.62 15.86 -18.66
C TYR A 470 3.00 16.88 -17.72
N LEU A 471 3.21 16.77 -16.41
CA LEU A 471 2.76 17.79 -15.47
C LEU A 471 3.31 19.17 -15.85
N GLY A 472 4.56 19.22 -16.33
CA GLY A 472 5.20 20.43 -16.86
C GLY A 472 4.86 20.79 -18.32
N ASP A 473 3.90 20.13 -18.97
CA ASP A 473 3.52 20.42 -20.36
C ASP A 473 2.43 21.52 -20.44
N PRO A 474 2.54 22.51 -21.36
CA PRO A 474 1.49 23.50 -21.61
C PRO A 474 0.11 22.90 -21.91
N LYS A 475 0.04 21.67 -22.42
CA LYS A 475 -1.22 20.94 -22.65
C LYS A 475 -2.04 20.80 -21.36
N MET A 476 -1.41 20.68 -20.19
CA MET A 476 -2.14 20.59 -18.92
C MET A 476 -2.92 21.89 -18.61
N VAL A 477 -2.38 23.05 -19.03
CA VAL A 477 -3.10 24.34 -18.94
C VAL A 477 -4.19 24.41 -20.00
N GLU A 478 -3.91 23.97 -21.23
CA GLU A 478 -4.88 23.94 -22.34
C GLU A 478 -6.11 23.08 -22.00
N LEU A 479 -5.91 21.95 -21.34
CA LEU A 479 -6.95 21.04 -20.87
C LEU A 479 -7.68 21.55 -19.62
N GLY A 480 -7.24 22.66 -19.03
CA GLY A 480 -7.84 23.23 -17.82
C GLY A 480 -7.55 22.46 -16.53
N LEU A 481 -6.59 21.53 -16.55
CA LEU A 481 -6.21 20.71 -15.40
C LEU A 481 -5.35 21.49 -14.39
N ILE A 482 -4.55 22.44 -14.87
CA ILE A 482 -3.76 23.34 -14.02
C ILE A 482 -3.95 24.81 -14.41
N PRO A 483 -3.95 25.74 -13.44
CA PRO A 483 -4.05 27.17 -13.72
C PRO A 483 -2.77 27.77 -14.31
N SER A 484 -1.61 27.21 -14.00
CA SER A 484 -0.29 27.61 -14.53
C SER A 484 0.73 26.49 -14.31
N LEU A 485 1.89 26.59 -14.94
CA LEU A 485 3.02 25.67 -14.74
C LEU A 485 3.64 25.76 -13.32
N ASP A 486 3.23 26.71 -12.48
CA ASP A 486 3.63 26.74 -11.08
C ASP A 486 3.20 25.47 -10.34
N VAL A 487 2.13 24.80 -10.78
CA VAL A 487 1.74 23.49 -10.25
C VAL A 487 2.87 22.48 -10.47
N ALA A 488 3.39 22.37 -11.69
CA ALA A 488 4.51 21.48 -11.99
C ALA A 488 5.79 21.86 -11.23
N TYR A 489 6.04 23.16 -11.06
CA TYR A 489 7.24 23.63 -10.36
C TYR A 489 7.19 23.34 -8.85
N ALA A 490 6.00 23.35 -8.24
CA ALA A 490 5.82 22.88 -6.88
C ALA A 490 6.22 21.41 -6.76
N GLU A 491 5.73 20.58 -7.70
CA GLU A 491 6.04 19.15 -7.69
C GLU A 491 7.51 18.88 -7.95
N TYR A 492 8.13 19.55 -8.93
CA TYR A 492 9.54 19.35 -9.23
C TYR A 492 10.45 19.68 -8.04
N ALA A 493 10.19 20.79 -7.34
CA ALA A 493 10.95 21.14 -6.14
C ALA A 493 10.78 20.07 -5.04
N ARG A 494 9.54 19.65 -4.79
CA ARG A 494 9.21 18.62 -3.78
C ARG A 494 9.82 17.27 -4.12
N TYR A 495 9.69 16.82 -5.37
CA TYR A 495 10.17 15.53 -5.86
C TYR A 495 11.70 15.44 -5.80
N ILE A 496 12.41 16.46 -6.26
CA ILE A 496 13.88 16.51 -6.19
C ILE A 496 14.37 16.54 -4.74
N MET A 497 13.72 17.35 -3.87
CA MET A 497 14.03 17.37 -2.43
C MET A 497 13.79 16.02 -1.76
N ASN A 498 12.70 15.34 -2.12
CA ASN A 498 12.40 14.00 -1.61
C ASN A 498 13.45 12.99 -2.07
N GLY A 499 13.64 12.87 -3.38
CA GLY A 499 14.53 11.89 -4.01
C GLY A 499 15.99 12.02 -3.56
N MET A 500 16.53 13.24 -3.48
CA MET A 500 17.94 13.45 -3.16
C MET A 500 18.24 13.46 -1.66
N MET A 501 17.25 13.77 -0.80
CA MET A 501 17.54 14.13 0.59
C MET A 501 16.51 13.62 1.60
N THR A 502 15.29 14.13 1.57
CA THR A 502 14.39 14.00 2.74
C THR A 502 13.81 12.62 2.92
N GLN A 503 13.75 11.79 1.86
CA GLN A 503 13.34 10.39 1.99
C GLN A 503 14.29 9.56 2.87
N LEU A 504 15.54 10.01 3.06
CA LEU A 504 16.52 9.32 3.90
C LEU A 504 16.09 9.26 5.37
N ALA A 505 15.13 10.08 5.80
CA ALA A 505 14.54 9.99 7.14
C ALA A 505 13.87 8.63 7.44
N ARG A 506 13.58 7.82 6.40
CA ARG A 506 12.97 6.49 6.50
C ARG A 506 13.99 5.35 6.61
N ILE A 507 15.30 5.66 6.55
CA ILE A 507 16.36 4.66 6.46
C ILE A 507 17.10 4.58 7.80
N GLU A 508 17.40 3.38 8.26
CA GLU A 508 18.23 3.22 9.46
C GLU A 508 19.69 3.57 9.19
N PRO A 509 20.43 4.15 10.16
CA PRO A 509 21.85 4.44 10.01
C PRO A 509 22.66 3.23 9.53
N GLY A 510 23.41 3.41 8.44
CA GLY A 510 24.27 2.38 7.84
C GLY A 510 23.58 1.46 6.82
N LYS A 511 22.25 1.57 6.62
CA LYS A 511 21.54 0.89 5.54
C LYS A 511 21.51 1.72 4.25
N ASN A 512 21.28 1.04 3.14
CA ASN A 512 21.08 1.62 1.80
C ASN A 512 19.58 1.71 1.48
N VAL A 513 19.24 2.31 0.34
CA VAL A 513 17.85 2.29 -0.16
C VAL A 513 17.52 0.91 -0.72
N GLU A 514 16.47 0.29 -0.20
CA GLU A 514 16.04 -1.06 -0.59
C GLU A 514 14.70 -1.06 -1.34
N GLU A 515 13.73 -0.29 -0.84
CA GLU A 515 12.37 -0.22 -1.37
C GLU A 515 12.33 0.40 -2.78
N ALA A 516 11.52 -0.19 -3.68
CA ALA A 516 11.52 0.11 -5.11
C ALA A 516 11.10 1.55 -5.43
N HIS A 517 10.09 2.11 -4.78
CA HIS A 517 9.65 3.49 -4.99
C HIS A 517 10.69 4.49 -4.47
N MET A 518 11.29 4.27 -3.30
CA MET A 518 12.39 5.11 -2.79
C MET A 518 13.60 5.08 -3.75
N ARG A 519 13.95 3.90 -4.26
CA ARG A 519 15.00 3.72 -5.27
C ARG A 519 14.69 4.52 -6.53
N ASN A 520 13.48 4.40 -7.06
CA ASN A 520 13.07 5.11 -8.27
C ASN A 520 13.21 6.64 -8.11
N ARG A 521 12.72 7.20 -6.99
CA ARG A 521 12.74 8.65 -6.73
C ARG A 521 14.17 9.17 -6.64
N LYS A 522 15.02 8.43 -5.92
CA LYS A 522 16.45 8.73 -5.81
C LYS A 522 17.14 8.67 -7.17
N LEU A 523 16.87 7.61 -7.94
CA LEU A 523 17.41 7.39 -9.27
C LEU A 523 17.11 8.58 -10.19
N ILE A 524 15.84 9.00 -10.28
CA ILE A 524 15.41 10.13 -11.11
C ILE A 524 16.09 11.43 -10.68
N ALA A 525 16.08 11.71 -9.38
CA ALA A 525 16.58 12.98 -8.88
C ALA A 525 18.11 13.10 -9.01
N GLU A 526 18.86 12.06 -8.67
CA GLU A 526 20.33 12.05 -8.80
C GLU A 526 20.79 12.03 -10.25
N TRP A 527 20.10 11.30 -11.12
CA TRP A 527 20.41 11.32 -12.55
C TRP A 527 20.20 12.72 -13.13
N CYS A 528 19.08 13.38 -12.83
CA CYS A 528 18.82 14.74 -13.27
C CYS A 528 19.87 15.72 -12.70
N TYR A 529 20.26 15.56 -11.45
CA TYR A 529 21.33 16.36 -10.85
C TYR A 529 22.67 16.19 -11.59
N GLU A 530 23.11 14.95 -11.84
CA GLU A 530 24.36 14.68 -12.56
C GLU A 530 24.33 15.27 -13.98
N GLN A 531 23.24 15.04 -14.70
CA GLN A 531 23.10 15.47 -16.10
C GLN A 531 22.85 16.97 -16.27
N GLY A 532 22.28 17.63 -15.26
CA GLY A 532 22.02 19.07 -15.25
C GLY A 532 23.17 19.91 -14.67
N LYS A 533 24.23 19.28 -14.17
CA LYS A 533 25.31 19.94 -13.42
C LYS A 533 26.02 21.05 -14.21
N ALA A 534 26.27 20.85 -15.50
CA ALA A 534 26.94 21.85 -16.34
C ALA A 534 26.15 23.14 -16.53
N ASP A 535 24.82 23.05 -16.41
CA ASP A 535 23.86 24.14 -16.55
C ASP A 535 23.34 24.67 -15.20
N ASN A 536 23.85 24.13 -14.09
CA ASN A 536 23.39 24.39 -12.73
C ASN A 536 21.87 24.20 -12.52
N VAL A 537 21.27 23.19 -13.16
CA VAL A 537 19.81 22.95 -13.13
C VAL A 537 19.32 22.63 -11.72
N ILE A 538 20.06 21.78 -11.00
CA ILE A 538 19.84 21.40 -9.60
C ILE A 538 21.16 21.67 -8.85
N GLU A 539 21.06 22.29 -7.68
CA GLU A 539 22.20 22.72 -6.89
C GLU A 539 22.08 22.27 -5.43
N TRP A 540 23.20 21.84 -4.85
CA TRP A 540 23.34 21.67 -3.41
C TRP A 540 23.85 22.98 -2.81
N ILE A 541 23.13 23.51 -1.82
CA ILE A 541 23.50 24.73 -1.09
C ILE A 541 23.71 24.35 0.38
N GLU A 542 24.84 24.72 0.95
CA GLU A 542 25.05 24.67 2.40
C GLU A 542 24.81 26.06 2.98
N GLN A 543 23.84 26.18 3.88
CA GLN A 543 23.55 27.43 4.59
C GLN A 543 23.35 27.13 6.07
N ASP A 544 24.05 27.88 6.93
CA ASP A 544 23.99 27.74 8.39
C ASP A 544 24.24 26.30 8.89
N GLY A 545 25.13 25.58 8.21
CA GLY A 545 25.49 24.18 8.52
C GLY A 545 24.44 23.15 8.11
N LYS A 546 23.43 23.54 7.32
CA LYS A 546 22.40 22.68 6.75
C LYS A 546 22.53 22.61 5.24
N THR A 547 22.36 21.42 4.69
CA THR A 547 22.37 21.15 3.26
C THR A 547 20.96 21.31 2.70
N TYR A 548 20.84 21.93 1.53
CA TYR A 548 19.58 22.10 0.81
C TYR A 548 19.78 21.74 -0.64
N VAL A 549 18.74 21.18 -1.26
CA VAL A 549 18.70 21.00 -2.70
C VAL A 549 17.75 22.02 -3.31
N VAL A 550 18.17 22.64 -4.39
CA VAL A 550 17.44 23.72 -5.03
C VAL A 550 17.39 23.48 -6.53
N VAL A 551 16.19 23.63 -7.10
CA VAL A 551 15.98 23.62 -8.55
C VAL A 551 16.08 25.06 -9.06
N ASN A 552 17.05 25.31 -9.94
CA ASN A 552 17.30 26.64 -10.50
C ASN A 552 16.60 26.85 -11.85
N ASP A 553 16.40 25.77 -12.62
CA ASP A 553 15.78 25.84 -13.95
C ASP A 553 14.79 24.70 -14.16
N TYR A 554 13.51 24.98 -13.90
CA TYR A 554 12.42 24.01 -14.06
C TYR A 554 12.20 23.59 -15.52
N THR A 555 12.52 24.45 -16.50
CA THR A 555 12.36 24.12 -17.93
C THR A 555 13.40 23.10 -18.35
N LYS A 556 14.67 23.35 -18.02
CA LYS A 556 15.74 22.37 -18.26
C LYS A 556 15.51 21.09 -17.49
N LEU A 557 15.01 21.15 -16.25
CA LEU A 557 14.68 19.94 -15.49
C LEU A 557 13.64 19.08 -16.24
N ARG A 558 12.61 19.68 -16.81
CA ARG A 558 11.64 18.95 -17.66
C ARG A 558 12.31 18.26 -18.85
N GLU A 559 13.26 18.92 -19.51
CA GLU A 559 14.02 18.31 -20.61
C GLU A 559 14.84 17.10 -20.14
N LEU A 560 15.46 17.19 -18.96
CA LEU A 560 16.18 16.06 -18.33
C LEU A 560 15.24 14.89 -18.06
N LEU A 561 14.08 15.15 -17.45
CA LEU A 561 13.05 14.14 -17.19
C LEU A 561 12.62 13.45 -18.50
N GLY A 562 12.40 14.20 -19.58
CA GLY A 562 12.08 13.62 -20.88
C GLY A 562 13.20 12.78 -21.49
N ARG A 563 14.46 13.20 -21.37
CA ARG A 563 15.63 12.40 -21.81
C ARG A 563 15.74 11.10 -21.03
N MET A 564 15.48 11.15 -19.74
CA MET A 564 15.52 9.99 -18.86
C MET A 564 14.37 9.03 -19.14
N LEU A 565 13.15 9.54 -19.33
CA LEU A 565 11.98 8.74 -19.71
C LEU A 565 12.25 7.94 -20.97
N ARG A 566 12.89 8.57 -21.97
CA ARG A 566 13.31 7.88 -23.20
C ARG A 566 14.26 6.71 -22.93
N GLU A 567 15.26 6.90 -22.06
CA GLU A 567 16.23 5.84 -21.76
C GLU A 567 15.62 4.71 -20.94
N VAL A 568 14.83 5.02 -19.91
CA VAL A 568 14.16 4.00 -19.08
C VAL A 568 13.15 3.21 -19.92
N GLN A 569 12.40 3.87 -20.81
CA GLN A 569 11.53 3.18 -21.77
C GLN A 569 12.32 2.27 -22.71
N ARG A 570 13.49 2.69 -23.21
CA ARG A 570 14.37 1.85 -24.05
C ARG A 570 14.80 0.60 -23.29
N ILE A 571 15.33 0.77 -22.08
CA ILE A 571 15.79 -0.33 -21.21
C ILE A 571 14.67 -1.36 -21.01
N LYS A 572 13.46 -0.91 -20.65
CA LYS A 572 12.29 -1.78 -20.49
C LYS A 572 11.93 -2.47 -21.79
N SER A 573 11.83 -1.71 -22.88
CA SER A 573 11.30 -2.22 -24.15
C SER A 573 12.25 -3.23 -24.80
N GLU A 574 13.55 -3.09 -24.59
CA GLU A 574 14.59 -3.98 -25.13
C GLU A 574 14.96 -5.12 -24.16
N GLY A 575 14.50 -5.09 -22.90
CA GLY A 575 14.90 -6.05 -21.88
C GLY A 575 16.38 -5.94 -21.51
N ASP A 576 16.94 -4.73 -21.54
CA ASP A 576 18.37 -4.45 -21.34
C ASP A 576 18.75 -4.50 -19.85
N PHE A 577 18.94 -5.72 -19.34
CA PHE A 577 19.26 -5.97 -17.93
C PHE A 577 20.51 -5.22 -17.47
N GLU A 578 21.59 -5.20 -18.27
CA GLU A 578 22.85 -4.59 -17.83
C GLU A 578 22.77 -3.07 -17.75
N ALA A 579 22.05 -2.42 -18.68
CA ALA A 579 21.80 -0.98 -18.59
C ALA A 579 20.89 -0.65 -17.40
N GLY A 580 19.83 -1.43 -17.21
CA GLY A 580 18.91 -1.28 -16.06
C GLY A 580 19.64 -1.41 -14.72
N LYS A 581 20.44 -2.47 -14.57
CA LYS A 581 21.32 -2.69 -13.42
C LYS A 581 22.26 -1.51 -13.19
N THR A 582 22.97 -1.08 -14.23
CA THR A 582 23.93 0.03 -14.12
C THR A 582 23.25 1.31 -13.64
N LEU A 583 22.05 1.60 -14.16
CA LEU A 583 21.30 2.80 -13.79
C LEU A 583 20.84 2.74 -12.33
N VAL A 584 20.25 1.63 -11.90
CA VAL A 584 19.77 1.45 -10.52
C VAL A 584 20.94 1.45 -9.54
N GLU A 585 21.97 0.64 -9.76
CA GLU A 585 23.09 0.50 -8.81
C GLU A 585 23.88 1.81 -8.67
N LYS A 586 23.99 2.61 -9.74
CA LYS A 586 24.71 3.88 -9.71
C LYS A 586 23.96 4.97 -8.93
N TYR A 587 22.65 5.10 -9.11
CA TYR A 587 21.89 6.26 -8.64
C TYR A 587 20.86 5.96 -7.55
N ALA A 588 20.41 4.73 -7.41
CA ALA A 588 19.22 4.42 -6.62
C ALA A 588 19.53 3.83 -5.23
N VAL A 589 20.71 3.27 -5.03
CA VAL A 589 20.99 2.38 -3.88
C VAL A 589 21.77 3.07 -2.77
N THR A 590 22.91 3.69 -3.11
CA THR A 590 23.90 4.10 -2.09
C THR A 590 23.46 5.36 -1.33
N VAL A 591 23.54 5.32 -0.01
CA VAL A 591 23.26 6.46 0.88
C VAL A 591 24.57 7.07 1.39
N ASP A 592 24.75 8.39 1.24
CA ASP A 592 25.87 9.11 1.87
C ASP A 592 25.66 9.17 3.40
N PRO A 593 26.53 8.55 4.21
CA PRO A 593 26.37 8.54 5.66
C PRO A 593 26.37 9.93 6.29
N LYS A 594 27.08 10.91 5.71
CA LYS A 594 27.13 12.28 6.26
C LYS A 594 25.81 12.99 6.05
N LEU A 595 25.31 13.00 4.82
CA LEU A 595 24.00 13.56 4.48
C LEU A 595 22.89 12.87 5.29
N HIS A 596 22.93 11.56 5.40
CA HIS A 596 21.94 10.79 6.13
C HIS A 596 21.88 11.17 7.61
N ALA A 597 23.03 11.25 8.29
CA ALA A 597 23.09 11.68 9.68
C ALA A 597 22.55 13.12 9.87
N GLU A 598 22.83 14.02 8.92
CA GLU A 598 22.29 15.38 8.91
C GLU A 598 20.76 15.36 8.81
N VAL A 599 20.21 14.64 7.83
CA VAL A 599 18.76 14.52 7.59
C VAL A 599 18.06 13.95 8.83
N LEU A 600 18.56 12.85 9.40
CA LEU A 600 17.98 12.25 10.60
C LEU A 600 18.01 13.23 11.79
N THR A 601 19.09 14.01 11.94
CA THR A 601 19.20 15.00 13.03
C THR A 601 18.16 16.10 12.87
N ARG A 602 18.02 16.63 11.65
CA ARG A 602 17.06 17.69 11.32
C ARG A 602 15.62 17.21 11.43
N TYR A 603 15.34 16.03 10.89
CA TYR A 603 14.01 15.41 10.93
C TYR A 603 13.58 15.09 12.37
N LYS A 604 14.49 14.56 13.19
CA LYS A 604 14.23 14.32 14.61
C LYS A 604 13.89 15.59 15.39
N ALA A 605 14.45 16.74 14.99
CA ALA A 605 14.15 18.02 15.64
C ALA A 605 12.73 18.52 15.34
N LEU A 606 12.08 18.01 14.30
CA LEU A 606 10.70 18.33 13.94
C LEU A 606 9.67 17.52 14.74
N ASP A 607 10.09 16.43 15.40
CA ASP A 607 9.18 15.52 16.14
C ASP A 607 8.00 15.02 15.28
N ILE A 608 8.32 14.66 14.03
CA ILE A 608 7.38 14.08 13.06
C ILE A 608 7.76 12.63 12.77
N GLU A 609 6.75 11.78 12.64
CA GLU A 609 6.90 10.36 12.36
C GLU A 609 6.94 10.10 10.85
N PRO A 610 7.88 9.27 10.36
CA PRO A 610 8.04 9.01 8.93
C PRO A 610 6.94 8.14 8.32
N TYR A 611 6.28 7.31 9.13
CA TYR A 611 5.21 6.40 8.69
C TYR A 611 3.85 6.83 9.24
N SER A 612 2.79 6.56 8.48
CA SER A 612 1.44 6.82 8.95
C SER A 612 0.48 5.73 8.54
N GLY A 613 -0.55 5.53 9.35
CA GLY A 613 -1.71 4.72 8.98
C GLY A 613 -2.97 5.33 9.55
N PHE A 614 -4.10 4.66 9.34
CA PHE A 614 -5.41 5.27 9.51
C PHE A 614 -6.32 4.52 10.48
N VAL A 615 -7.17 5.26 11.17
CA VAL A 615 -8.37 4.72 11.83
C VAL A 615 -9.52 4.76 10.83
N ASN A 616 -10.21 3.63 10.68
CA ASN A 616 -11.38 3.52 9.82
C ASN A 616 -12.59 4.25 10.44
N PRO A 617 -13.48 4.84 9.61
CA PRO A 617 -14.82 5.23 10.02
C PRO A 617 -15.64 4.04 10.52
N GLN A 618 -16.70 4.32 11.27
CA GLN A 618 -17.67 3.33 11.73
C GLN A 618 -19.03 3.58 11.09
N TYR A 619 -19.61 2.52 10.52
CA TYR A 619 -20.93 2.55 9.89
C TYR A 619 -21.98 1.87 10.77
N GLU A 620 -23.16 2.47 10.88
CA GLU A 620 -24.29 1.94 11.67
C GLU A 620 -25.57 1.94 10.83
N LEU A 621 -26.23 0.78 10.72
CA LEU A 621 -27.54 0.68 10.09
C LEU A 621 -28.61 1.35 10.98
N VAL A 622 -29.42 2.23 10.38
CA VAL A 622 -30.60 2.80 11.04
C VAL A 622 -31.83 2.06 10.56
N GLU A 623 -32.50 1.35 11.46
CA GLU A 623 -33.68 0.57 11.14
C GLU A 623 -34.99 1.18 11.65
N LYS A 624 -36.04 1.07 10.85
CA LYS A 624 -37.42 1.38 11.25
C LYS A 624 -38.36 0.29 10.80
N ASN A 625 -39.06 -0.34 11.75
CA ASN A 625 -39.96 -1.48 11.50
C ASN A 625 -39.25 -2.66 10.80
N GLY A 626 -37.99 -2.95 11.16
CA GLY A 626 -37.20 -4.04 10.58
C GLY A 626 -36.75 -3.82 9.13
N LYS A 627 -36.76 -2.57 8.67
CA LYS A 627 -36.19 -2.15 7.38
C LYS A 627 -35.12 -1.11 7.62
N VAL A 628 -33.99 -1.23 6.92
CA VAL A 628 -32.98 -0.18 6.88
C VAL A 628 -33.59 1.05 6.21
N VAL A 629 -33.41 2.22 6.83
CA VAL A 629 -33.90 3.51 6.33
C VAL A 629 -32.77 4.52 6.13
N ASP A 630 -31.61 4.30 6.75
CA ASP A 630 -30.39 5.08 6.57
C ASP A 630 -29.17 4.26 7.03
N VAL A 631 -27.98 4.72 6.66
CA VAL A 631 -26.71 4.24 7.24
C VAL A 631 -25.94 5.47 7.69
N LYS A 632 -25.56 5.50 8.97
CA LYS A 632 -24.77 6.60 9.53
C LYS A 632 -23.29 6.26 9.47
N VAL A 633 -22.47 7.27 9.21
CA VAL A 633 -21.02 7.20 9.39
C VAL A 633 -20.63 8.01 10.62
N SER A 634 -19.70 7.49 11.41
CA SER A 634 -19.03 8.22 12.48
C SER A 634 -17.52 8.03 12.37
N TYR A 635 -16.75 8.92 13.00
CA TYR A 635 -15.29 8.96 12.88
C TYR A 635 -14.66 8.71 14.25
N PRO A 636 -14.37 7.45 14.61
CA PRO A 636 -13.63 7.13 15.82
C PRO A 636 -12.28 7.86 15.83
N ASN A 637 -11.86 8.30 17.02
CA ASN A 637 -10.62 9.05 17.22
C ASN A 637 -9.63 8.33 18.15
N ASP A 638 -9.82 7.03 18.37
CA ASP A 638 -9.03 6.20 19.29
C ASP A 638 -8.62 4.90 18.59
N TYR A 639 -7.32 4.83 18.29
CA TYR A 639 -6.70 3.67 17.63
C TYR A 639 -6.79 2.40 18.47
N VAL A 640 -6.49 2.50 19.77
CA VAL A 640 -6.49 1.36 20.70
C VAL A 640 -7.89 0.77 20.79
N LYS A 641 -8.90 1.63 20.94
CA LYS A 641 -10.29 1.20 21.02
C LYS A 641 -10.73 0.48 19.74
N GLN A 642 -10.41 1.01 18.56
CA GLN A 642 -10.77 0.36 17.30
C GLN A 642 -10.07 -0.99 17.15
N MET A 643 -8.80 -1.10 17.53
CA MET A 643 -8.06 -2.36 17.45
C MET A 643 -8.65 -3.44 18.34
N LEU A 644 -9.02 -3.09 19.58
CA LEU A 644 -9.66 -4.00 20.51
C LEU A 644 -11.08 -4.40 20.05
N GLU A 645 -11.84 -3.46 19.48
CA GLU A 645 -13.15 -3.77 18.88
C GLU A 645 -13.02 -4.75 17.72
N TYR A 646 -12.03 -4.57 16.83
CA TYR A 646 -11.76 -5.51 15.74
C TYR A 646 -11.30 -6.87 16.26
N SER A 647 -10.45 -6.90 17.29
CA SER A 647 -10.01 -8.15 17.91
C SER A 647 -11.13 -8.89 18.65
N ARG A 648 -12.17 -8.19 19.13
CA ARG A 648 -13.33 -8.80 19.78
C ARG A 648 -14.36 -9.30 18.77
N ASP A 649 -14.72 -8.46 17.80
CA ASP A 649 -15.90 -8.67 16.96
C ASP A 649 -15.56 -9.25 15.56
N TYR A 650 -14.29 -9.13 15.12
CA TYR A 650 -13.83 -9.52 13.79
C TYR A 650 -12.58 -10.43 13.81
N SER A 651 -12.39 -11.20 14.89
CA SER A 651 -11.28 -12.16 15.06
C SER A 651 -11.80 -13.60 14.97
N PHE A 652 -11.90 -14.14 13.76
CA PHE A 652 -12.59 -15.43 13.51
C PHE A 652 -11.67 -16.67 13.44
N LEU A 653 -10.36 -16.49 13.29
CA LEU A 653 -9.44 -17.63 13.09
C LEU A 653 -9.01 -18.28 14.42
N PRO A 654 -8.64 -19.57 14.44
CA PRO A 654 -7.96 -20.18 15.59
C PRO A 654 -6.59 -19.53 15.86
N ASN A 655 -5.95 -19.90 16.97
CA ASN A 655 -4.60 -19.39 17.29
C ASN A 655 -3.53 -19.91 16.32
N LEU A 656 -3.74 -21.06 15.67
CA LEU A 656 -2.84 -21.64 14.67
C LEU A 656 -3.68 -22.22 13.54
N ASN A 657 -3.26 -22.04 12.28
CA ASN A 657 -4.07 -22.35 11.10
C ASN A 657 -3.55 -23.51 10.24
#